data_AF-A0A2G2IND1-F1
#
_entry.id   AF-A0A2G2IND1-F1
#
_cell.length_a   1.000
_cell.length_b   1.000
_cell.length_c   1.000
_cell.angle_alpha   90.00
_cell.angle_beta   90.00
_cell.angle_gamma   90.00
#
_symmetry.space_group_name_H-M   'P 1'
#
loop_
_entity.id
_entity.type
_entity.pdbx_description
1 polymer ?
#
loop_
_entity_poly.entity_id
_entity_poly.type
_entity_poly.pdbx_seq_one_letter_code
_entity_poly.pdbx_strand_id
1 'polypeptide(L)'
;MYKFLITKTARKVYFVLLTLFILDMFISYLQSSAVASSNRVTHVAPSGQAIATIPVAVVPASLPTQKTLRVLTWAGGEIIFPRRGHPQDIELDYLQQFADEKKLKIDNIRVTKFADLIPMLLAGEGDVIAANLTKTRQREKLVSFSEPFLLTKEYLLMGSQSKSLQSGKDLNGREIVIQKGKSYESTAFGLQKVYPKLKIRLVDSRISHETLYDKLASGEYDITIQDKNLIQSASAYRDDIKMSLQASAIRQLAWGVNPNNKQLLNELNQFLKTQNLIAKAKPKSTHRYKSQWQKIQATKTIRFVLRNNLSSYYIWRGELLGFHYELAKRFAKEHQLRYEIIVAPNNVALLDYLLEDKADIALGFLTPTAQRRNKGIAFSRPYHYASELVVAHKDRAEISSVTELANSNIYIRPSSSYWESAVELKKTVSGINLVGVPESQETESIIDKVGEKEYEMTIADSHIVDIEMTFRDDIQSLMALGAPKSQSWAVASGHDKLLDKSNVFIKKHYKGLFYNVIYNKYFKNQKRLDTHYKDYVLQNDSGVLSPYDDIVKKYARQHDFDWRLLVSQMHQESRFNPNAKSMAGAKGLFQLMPRTAKELGIVDVYVPERGIKAGVLYMNWVRERMRKDEVQADQLIWFTLASYNAGAGHVRDAMRLAKQKGWRDDVWFGHVEKAMLLLSKSKYAAKARYGYVRGQEPVNYIREIKRRFETYDNILKKI
;
A
#
# COMPACT_ATOMS: atom_id res chain seq x y z
N MET A 1 -21.18 -63.83 -24.00
CA MET A 1 -20.82 -64.48 -25.28
C MET A 1 -19.87 -63.57 -26.06
N TYR A 2 -18.77 -64.14 -26.57
CA TYR A 2 -17.88 -63.73 -27.67
C TYR A 2 -17.62 -62.26 -28.11
N LYS A 3 -16.37 -61.83 -27.84
CA LYS A 3 -15.34 -61.24 -28.74
C LYS A 3 -15.70 -60.56 -30.08
N PHE A 4 -15.27 -59.29 -30.19
CA PHE A 4 -14.10 -58.81 -31.00
C PHE A 4 -13.90 -59.32 -32.45
N LEU A 5 -14.03 -58.42 -33.45
CA LEU A 5 -13.17 -58.35 -34.66
C LEU A 5 -13.50 -57.13 -35.56
N ILE A 6 -12.53 -56.25 -35.81
CA ILE A 6 -12.25 -55.53 -37.08
C ILE A 6 -10.86 -54.87 -36.93
N THR A 7 -10.10 -54.78 -38.04
CA THR A 7 -8.64 -54.93 -38.02
C THR A 7 -7.82 -53.66 -38.34
N LYS A 8 -6.50 -53.75 -38.12
CA LYS A 8 -5.47 -52.69 -38.27
C LYS A 8 -5.37 -52.03 -39.67
N THR A 9 -6.14 -52.46 -40.67
CA THR A 9 -5.98 -52.07 -42.08
C THR A 9 -6.41 -50.63 -42.37
N ALA A 10 -7.42 -50.10 -41.66
CA ALA A 10 -7.98 -48.77 -41.89
C ALA A 10 -6.98 -47.61 -41.69
N ARG A 11 -5.96 -47.77 -40.83
CA ARG A 11 -4.98 -46.71 -40.53
C ARG A 11 -3.91 -46.50 -41.60
N LYS A 12 -3.65 -47.48 -42.49
CA LYS A 12 -2.67 -47.31 -43.59
C LYS A 12 -3.29 -46.60 -44.81
N VAL A 13 -4.54 -46.91 -45.16
CA VAL A 13 -5.24 -46.29 -46.30
C VAL A 13 -5.40 -44.77 -46.10
N TYR A 14 -5.73 -44.34 -44.89
CA TYR A 14 -5.89 -42.92 -44.55
C TYR A 14 -4.58 -42.11 -44.66
N PHE A 15 -3.42 -42.75 -44.51
CA PHE A 15 -2.12 -42.08 -44.57
C PHE A 15 -1.60 -41.90 -45.99
N VAL A 16 -1.96 -42.81 -46.91
CA VAL A 16 -1.58 -42.75 -48.35
C VAL A 16 -2.46 -41.75 -49.11
N LEU A 17 -3.75 -41.68 -48.81
CA LEU A 17 -4.65 -40.69 -49.43
C LEU A 17 -4.28 -39.25 -49.03
N LEU A 18 -3.79 -39.04 -47.79
CA LEU A 18 -3.39 -37.72 -47.31
C LEU A 18 -2.07 -37.23 -47.94
N THR A 19 -1.14 -38.13 -48.29
CA THR A 19 0.12 -37.73 -48.95
C THR A 19 -0.06 -37.44 -50.44
N LEU A 20 -0.94 -38.15 -51.15
CA LEU A 20 -1.26 -37.85 -52.55
C LEU A 20 -1.95 -36.47 -52.69
N PHE A 21 -2.90 -36.15 -51.81
CA PHE A 21 -3.63 -34.87 -51.86
C PHE A 21 -2.74 -33.64 -51.60
N ILE A 22 -1.62 -33.80 -50.89
CA ILE A 22 -0.64 -32.73 -50.64
C ILE A 22 0.27 -32.50 -51.85
N LEU A 23 0.47 -33.51 -52.71
CA LEU A 23 1.34 -33.42 -53.88
C LEU A 23 0.67 -32.66 -55.05
N ASP A 24 -0.60 -32.98 -55.35
CA ASP A 24 -1.38 -32.28 -56.40
C ASP A 24 -1.56 -30.79 -56.11
N MET A 25 -1.71 -30.44 -54.84
CA MET A 25 -1.83 -29.04 -54.41
C MET A 25 -0.53 -28.24 -54.61
N PHE A 26 0.62 -28.91 -54.64
CA PHE A 26 1.93 -28.29 -54.89
C PHE A 26 2.19 -28.07 -56.38
N ILE A 27 1.75 -29.01 -57.23
CA ILE A 27 1.89 -28.91 -58.69
C ILE A 27 0.98 -27.80 -59.25
N SER A 28 -0.26 -27.71 -58.76
CA SER A 28 -1.23 -26.68 -59.18
C SER A 28 -0.79 -25.24 -58.84
N TYR A 29 0.02 -25.06 -57.79
CA TYR A 29 0.50 -23.73 -57.38
C TYR A 29 1.64 -23.21 -58.27
N LEU A 30 2.44 -24.10 -58.88
CA LEU A 30 3.58 -23.73 -59.73
C LEU A 30 3.18 -23.30 -61.15
N GLN A 31 1.95 -23.58 -61.59
CA GLN A 31 1.47 -23.25 -62.95
C GLN A 31 0.74 -21.90 -63.06
N SER A 32 0.43 -21.22 -61.95
CA SER A 32 -0.42 -20.01 -61.95
C SER A 32 0.32 -18.67 -61.90
N SER A 33 1.66 -18.68 -61.90
CA SER A 33 2.48 -17.46 -61.76
C SER A 33 3.43 -17.20 -62.95
N ALA A 34 2.87 -17.23 -64.17
CA ALA A 34 3.45 -16.63 -65.36
C ALA A 34 2.34 -15.94 -66.18
N VAL A 35 2.71 -14.96 -67.01
CA VAL A 35 1.85 -14.06 -67.83
C VAL A 35 1.44 -12.72 -67.19
N ALA A 36 2.30 -11.73 -67.45
CA ALA A 36 2.10 -10.31 -67.81
C ALA A 36 0.65 -9.73 -67.88
N SER A 37 0.40 -8.43 -67.66
CA SER A 37 0.98 -7.32 -68.47
C SER A 37 0.46 -5.90 -68.10
N SER A 38 1.33 -4.91 -68.34
CA SER A 38 1.13 -3.52 -68.86
C SER A 38 0.01 -2.51 -68.45
N ASN A 39 0.51 -1.26 -68.27
CA ASN A 39 -0.05 0.05 -68.71
C ASN A 39 -0.96 0.95 -67.82
N ARG A 40 -0.30 1.95 -67.20
CA ARG A 40 -0.56 3.42 -67.15
C ARG A 40 -1.98 3.98 -67.40
N VAL A 41 -2.44 4.87 -66.51
CA VAL A 41 -2.67 6.32 -66.76
C VAL A 41 -2.30 7.13 -65.48
N THR A 42 -1.98 8.41 -65.65
CA THR A 42 -1.41 9.37 -64.68
C THR A 42 -2.42 10.15 -63.82
N HIS A 43 -2.03 10.63 -62.63
CA HIS A 43 -1.79 12.09 -62.41
C HIS A 43 -1.31 12.51 -61.00
N VAL A 44 -0.44 13.54 -61.01
CA VAL A 44 -0.07 14.50 -59.94
C VAL A 44 0.53 13.96 -58.63
N ALA A 45 1.82 14.29 -58.43
CA ALA A 45 2.50 14.29 -57.14
C ALA A 45 2.60 15.72 -56.58
N PRO A 46 2.72 15.89 -55.25
CA PRO A 46 3.48 16.99 -54.69
C PRO A 46 4.74 16.49 -53.94
N SER A 47 5.88 17.09 -54.32
CA SER A 47 7.09 17.26 -53.51
C SER A 47 7.56 16.09 -52.61
N GLY A 48 8.48 15.29 -53.13
CA GLY A 48 9.37 14.51 -52.26
C GLY A 48 10.39 15.44 -51.58
N GLN A 49 10.38 15.49 -50.25
CA GLN A 49 11.62 15.76 -49.53
C GLN A 49 12.39 14.43 -49.42
N ALA A 50 13.56 14.38 -50.05
CA ALA A 50 14.47 13.27 -49.88
C ALA A 50 14.86 13.17 -48.40
N ILE A 51 14.59 12.02 -47.76
CA ILE A 51 15.21 11.71 -46.48
C ILE A 51 16.69 11.54 -46.78
N ALA A 52 17.50 12.52 -46.39
CA ALA A 52 18.93 12.48 -46.56
C ALA A 52 19.48 11.19 -45.94
N THR A 53 20.23 10.43 -46.74
CA THR A 53 21.07 9.35 -46.23
C THR A 53 22.15 9.97 -45.37
N ILE A 54 21.91 10.06 -44.06
CA ILE A 54 22.96 10.43 -43.10
C ILE A 54 24.06 9.38 -43.24
N PRO A 55 25.32 9.76 -43.54
CA PRO A 55 26.40 8.81 -43.56
C PRO A 55 26.57 8.29 -42.13
N VAL A 56 26.41 6.99 -41.94
CA VAL A 56 26.76 6.35 -40.66
C VAL A 56 28.27 6.46 -40.53
N ALA A 57 28.72 7.43 -39.73
CA ALA A 57 30.12 7.57 -39.39
C ALA A 57 30.59 6.27 -38.74
N VAL A 58 31.56 5.59 -39.36
CA VAL A 58 32.22 4.42 -38.77
C VAL A 58 33.11 4.92 -37.65
N VAL A 59 32.53 5.06 -36.45
CA VAL A 59 33.29 5.36 -35.23
C VAL A 59 34.14 4.12 -34.90
N PRO A 60 35.47 4.25 -34.76
CA PRO A 60 36.32 3.13 -34.38
C PRO A 60 35.92 2.58 -33.00
N ALA A 61 36.10 1.27 -32.80
CA ALA A 61 35.77 0.62 -31.53
C ALA A 61 36.73 1.05 -30.41
N SER A 62 36.38 2.13 -29.69
CA SER A 62 36.99 2.48 -28.41
C SER A 62 36.19 1.87 -27.26
N LEU A 63 36.78 0.89 -26.55
CA LEU A 63 36.21 0.30 -25.33
C LEU A 63 35.98 1.40 -24.26
N PRO A 64 34.73 1.72 -23.87
CA PRO A 64 34.48 2.63 -22.77
C PRO A 64 34.51 1.85 -21.46
N THR A 65 35.71 1.72 -20.86
CA THR A 65 35.95 1.19 -19.49
C THR A 65 35.19 -0.09 -19.15
N GLN A 66 35.86 -1.23 -19.37
CA GLN A 66 35.39 -2.64 -19.31
C GLN A 66 34.86 -3.13 -17.93
N LYS A 67 33.89 -2.42 -17.34
CA LYS A 67 33.25 -2.72 -16.05
C LYS A 67 31.73 -2.51 -16.03
N THR A 68 31.10 -2.16 -17.15
CA THR A 68 29.65 -1.95 -17.24
C THR A 68 29.07 -2.46 -18.56
N LEU A 69 28.01 -3.25 -18.49
CA LEU A 69 27.19 -3.75 -19.61
C LEU A 69 25.92 -2.89 -19.70
N ARG A 70 25.73 -2.19 -20.83
CA ARG A 70 24.56 -1.31 -21.03
C ARG A 70 23.43 -2.08 -21.70
N VAL A 71 22.35 -2.30 -20.96
CA VAL A 71 21.22 -3.14 -21.36
C VAL A 71 20.04 -2.28 -21.78
N LEU A 72 19.68 -2.33 -23.06
CA LEU A 72 18.51 -1.65 -23.62
C LEU A 72 17.24 -2.43 -23.25
N THR A 73 16.41 -1.83 -22.41
CA THR A 73 15.16 -2.43 -21.90
C THR A 73 13.94 -1.64 -22.34
N TRP A 74 12.82 -2.34 -22.53
CA TRP A 74 11.52 -1.71 -22.78
C TRP A 74 10.41 -2.42 -22.00
N ALA A 75 9.67 -1.67 -21.19
CA ALA A 75 8.59 -2.18 -20.33
C ALA A 75 7.21 -1.53 -20.62
N GLY A 76 7.10 -0.74 -21.70
CA GLY A 76 5.85 -0.08 -22.13
C GLY A 76 5.30 0.93 -21.12
N GLY A 77 5.77 2.19 -21.17
CA GLY A 77 5.17 3.34 -20.49
C GLY A 77 5.23 3.39 -18.95
N GLU A 78 5.31 2.26 -18.25
CA GLU A 78 5.12 2.19 -16.79
C GLU A 78 6.38 1.69 -16.06
N ILE A 79 6.62 2.20 -14.84
CA ILE A 79 7.77 1.83 -14.00
C ILE A 79 7.38 0.62 -13.17
N ILE A 80 8.05 -0.52 -13.32
CA ILE A 80 7.75 -1.74 -12.55
C ILE A 80 9.05 -2.30 -11.97
N PHE A 81 9.06 -2.55 -10.66
CA PHE A 81 10.11 -3.31 -9.96
C PHE A 81 9.99 -4.81 -10.31
N PRO A 82 11.08 -5.59 -10.31
CA PRO A 82 11.10 -6.93 -10.90
C PRO A 82 10.08 -7.91 -10.29
N ARG A 83 9.37 -8.65 -11.15
CA ARG A 83 8.45 -9.73 -10.78
C ARG A 83 9.12 -11.08 -11.00
N ARG A 84 9.11 -11.97 -9.99
CA ARG A 84 9.52 -13.37 -10.21
C ARG A 84 8.64 -14.03 -11.30
N GLY A 85 9.24 -14.31 -12.45
CA GLY A 85 8.62 -15.05 -13.55
C GLY A 85 7.88 -14.20 -14.60
N HIS A 86 8.05 -12.87 -14.63
CA HIS A 86 7.70 -12.10 -15.83
C HIS A 86 8.84 -12.21 -16.87
N PRO A 87 8.56 -12.32 -18.19
CA PRO A 87 9.59 -12.68 -19.17
C PRO A 87 10.84 -11.79 -19.17
N GLN A 88 10.64 -10.47 -19.08
CA GLN A 88 11.75 -9.52 -19.03
C GLN A 88 12.58 -9.60 -17.74
N ASP A 89 11.98 -10.04 -16.64
CA ASP A 89 12.73 -10.25 -15.39
C ASP A 89 13.58 -11.53 -15.48
N ILE A 90 13.13 -12.55 -16.21
CA ILE A 90 13.95 -13.73 -16.54
C ILE A 90 15.13 -13.32 -17.45
N GLU A 91 14.89 -12.47 -18.46
CA GLU A 91 15.95 -11.92 -19.31
C GLU A 91 17.00 -11.12 -18.51
N LEU A 92 16.55 -10.29 -17.56
CA LEU A 92 17.44 -9.47 -16.74
C LEU A 92 18.13 -10.28 -15.62
N ASP A 93 17.47 -11.27 -15.02
CA ASP A 93 18.09 -12.19 -14.06
C ASP A 93 19.21 -13.01 -14.74
N TYR A 94 19.02 -13.41 -16.01
CA TYR A 94 20.03 -14.11 -16.80
C TYR A 94 21.19 -13.18 -17.19
N LEU A 95 20.91 -11.94 -17.61
CA LEU A 95 21.98 -10.96 -17.87
C LEU A 95 22.73 -10.55 -16.60
N GLN A 96 22.06 -10.46 -15.45
CA GLN A 96 22.71 -10.14 -14.17
C GLN A 96 23.65 -11.25 -13.74
N GLN A 97 23.24 -12.52 -13.84
CA GLN A 97 24.12 -13.67 -13.59
C GLN A 97 25.32 -13.71 -14.55
N PHE A 98 25.11 -13.41 -15.83
CA PHE A 98 26.20 -13.25 -16.80
C PHE A 98 27.16 -12.11 -16.40
N ALA A 99 26.62 -10.95 -16.03
CA ALA A 99 27.40 -9.81 -15.60
C ALA A 99 28.19 -10.10 -14.33
N ASP A 100 27.60 -10.79 -13.34
CA ASP A 100 28.25 -11.21 -12.11
C ASP A 100 29.40 -12.19 -12.39
N GLU A 101 29.21 -13.18 -13.28
CA GLU A 101 30.25 -14.12 -13.73
C GLU A 101 31.43 -13.37 -14.38
N LYS A 102 31.13 -12.39 -15.25
CA LYS A 102 32.13 -11.55 -15.93
C LYS A 102 32.62 -10.36 -15.10
N LYS A 103 32.16 -10.20 -13.85
CA LYS A 103 32.47 -9.07 -12.93
C LYS A 103 32.15 -7.68 -13.52
N LEU A 104 31.11 -7.63 -14.35
CA LEU A 104 30.54 -6.41 -14.95
C LEU A 104 29.41 -5.87 -14.07
N LYS A 105 29.23 -4.55 -14.05
CA LYS A 105 28.00 -3.91 -13.56
C LYS A 105 26.96 -3.88 -14.70
N ILE A 106 25.68 -3.86 -14.37
CA ILE A 106 24.64 -3.57 -15.37
C ILE A 106 24.22 -2.10 -15.26
N ASP A 107 24.11 -1.44 -16.42
CA ASP A 107 23.38 -0.19 -16.58
C ASP A 107 22.14 -0.42 -17.44
N ASN A 108 20.95 -0.29 -16.84
CA ASN A 108 19.67 -0.58 -17.50
C ASN A 108 19.12 0.68 -18.18
N ILE A 109 19.45 0.85 -19.45
CA ILE A 109 19.01 1.96 -20.29
C ILE A 109 17.57 1.70 -20.74
N ARG A 110 16.65 2.52 -20.23
CA ARG A 110 15.21 2.38 -20.49
C ARG A 110 14.80 3.13 -21.75
N VAL A 111 14.38 2.40 -22.77
CA VAL A 111 13.83 2.96 -24.00
C VAL A 111 12.32 3.21 -23.85
N THR A 112 11.83 4.36 -24.34
CA THR A 112 10.42 4.77 -24.16
C THR A 112 9.48 4.15 -25.21
N LYS A 113 9.92 4.08 -26.47
CA LYS A 113 9.19 3.47 -27.59
C LYS A 113 9.84 2.15 -27.97
N PHE A 114 9.06 1.09 -28.20
CA PHE A 114 9.65 -0.21 -28.55
C PHE A 114 10.43 -0.19 -29.87
N ALA A 115 10.01 0.65 -30.81
CA ALA A 115 10.66 0.78 -32.12
C ALA A 115 12.10 1.34 -32.06
N ASP A 116 12.44 2.08 -31.01
CA ASP A 116 13.73 2.80 -30.91
C ASP A 116 14.87 1.87 -30.42
N LEU A 117 14.56 0.67 -29.92
CA LEU A 117 15.52 -0.30 -29.36
C LEU A 117 16.65 -0.71 -30.33
N ILE A 118 16.31 -1.05 -31.58
CA ILE A 118 17.29 -1.47 -32.58
C ILE A 118 18.13 -0.28 -33.08
N PRO A 119 17.53 0.88 -33.44
CA PRO A 119 18.28 2.10 -33.73
C PRO A 119 19.30 2.47 -32.64
N MET A 120 18.91 2.47 -31.36
CA MET A 120 19.81 2.80 -30.24
C MET A 120 20.96 1.79 -30.09
N LEU A 121 20.70 0.49 -30.29
CA LEU A 121 21.75 -0.54 -30.28
C LEU A 121 22.78 -0.33 -31.41
N LEU A 122 22.31 0.09 -32.59
CA LEU A 122 23.16 0.35 -33.75
C LEU A 122 23.93 1.67 -33.64
N ALA A 123 23.35 2.69 -33.01
CA ALA A 123 24.01 3.93 -32.64
C ALA A 123 25.04 3.78 -31.50
N GLY A 124 25.16 2.59 -30.90
CA GLY A 124 26.08 2.31 -29.80
C GLY A 124 25.65 2.86 -28.45
N GLU A 125 24.38 3.27 -28.31
CA GLU A 125 23.79 3.77 -27.06
C GLU A 125 23.57 2.66 -26.03
N GLY A 126 23.62 1.39 -26.44
CA GLY A 126 23.69 0.23 -25.56
C GLY A 126 24.40 -0.95 -26.20
N ASP A 127 24.65 -2.00 -25.42
CA ASP A 127 25.45 -3.16 -25.81
C ASP A 127 24.59 -4.40 -26.12
N VAL A 128 23.45 -4.55 -25.45
CA VAL A 128 22.52 -5.69 -25.60
C VAL A 128 21.06 -5.27 -25.38
N ILE A 129 20.11 -5.87 -26.12
CA ILE A 129 18.66 -5.68 -25.95
C ILE A 129 18.03 -6.81 -25.11
N ALA A 130 17.35 -6.45 -24.01
CA ALA A 130 16.55 -7.33 -23.15
C ALA A 130 15.11 -6.81 -23.03
N ALA A 131 14.26 -7.28 -23.94
CA ALA A 131 12.93 -6.71 -24.17
C ALA A 131 11.92 -7.70 -24.80
N ASN A 132 12.06 -9.00 -24.52
CA ASN A 132 11.30 -10.10 -25.12
C ASN A 132 11.39 -10.03 -26.66
N LEU A 133 12.62 -9.95 -27.17
CA LEU A 133 12.89 -9.69 -28.59
C LEU A 133 12.82 -10.98 -29.41
N THR A 134 11.82 -11.08 -30.29
CA THR A 134 11.72 -12.19 -31.25
C THR A 134 12.79 -12.08 -32.33
N LYS A 135 13.58 -13.16 -32.49
CA LYS A 135 14.49 -13.38 -33.62
C LYS A 135 13.69 -13.59 -34.89
N THR A 136 13.95 -12.79 -35.93
CA THR A 136 13.26 -12.86 -37.23
C THR A 136 14.22 -12.56 -38.37
N ARG A 137 14.00 -13.16 -39.55
CA ARG A 137 14.82 -12.95 -40.76
C ARG A 137 15.02 -11.49 -41.16
N GLN A 138 14.10 -10.60 -40.79
CA GLN A 138 14.22 -9.16 -41.04
C GLN A 138 15.14 -8.48 -40.02
N ARG A 139 15.07 -8.85 -38.74
CA ARG A 139 15.94 -8.32 -37.69
C ARG A 139 17.36 -8.90 -37.75
N GLU A 140 17.52 -10.14 -38.20
CA GLU A 140 18.83 -10.78 -38.39
C GLU A 140 19.69 -10.09 -39.47
N LYS A 141 19.07 -9.30 -40.37
CA LYS A 141 19.79 -8.42 -41.32
C LYS A 141 20.33 -7.14 -40.68
N LEU A 142 19.90 -6.82 -39.46
CA LEU A 142 20.19 -5.56 -38.77
C LEU A 142 21.03 -5.77 -37.51
N VAL A 143 20.72 -6.81 -36.73
CA VAL A 143 21.36 -7.11 -35.44
C VAL A 143 21.72 -8.58 -35.34
N SER A 144 22.81 -8.90 -34.64
CA SER A 144 23.11 -10.28 -34.26
C SER A 144 22.23 -10.71 -33.10
N PHE A 145 21.92 -12.00 -33.03
CA PHE A 145 21.13 -12.59 -31.96
C PHE A 145 21.92 -13.67 -31.23
N SER A 146 21.78 -13.70 -29.90
CA SER A 146 22.27 -14.81 -29.09
C SER A 146 21.61 -16.14 -29.46
N GLU A 147 22.12 -17.23 -28.89
CA GLU A 147 21.35 -18.46 -28.74
C GLU A 147 20.02 -18.16 -28.02
N PRO A 148 18.93 -18.87 -28.36
CA PRO A 148 17.62 -18.60 -27.79
C PRO A 148 17.53 -19.09 -26.34
N PHE A 149 17.34 -18.16 -25.42
CA PHE A 149 17.11 -18.48 -24.00
C PHE A 149 15.66 -18.91 -23.72
N LEU A 150 14.71 -18.61 -24.62
CA LEU A 150 13.31 -19.00 -24.49
C LEU A 150 12.66 -19.26 -25.85
N LEU A 151 11.90 -20.36 -25.93
CA LEU A 151 11.01 -20.67 -27.06
C LEU A 151 9.58 -20.28 -26.72
N THR A 152 8.89 -19.63 -27.66
CA THR A 152 7.50 -19.21 -27.49
C THR A 152 6.69 -19.47 -28.75
N LYS A 153 5.40 -19.10 -28.70
CA LYS A 153 4.45 -19.15 -29.81
C LYS A 153 3.54 -17.93 -29.67
N GLU A 154 3.19 -17.29 -30.76
CA GLU A 154 2.23 -16.19 -30.76
C GLU A 154 0.80 -16.75 -30.76
N TYR A 155 -0.10 -16.11 -30.02
CA TYR A 155 -1.53 -16.42 -30.00
C TYR A 155 -2.35 -15.14 -30.17
N LEU A 156 -3.56 -15.32 -30.69
CA LEU A 156 -4.61 -14.32 -30.63
C LEU A 156 -5.07 -14.16 -29.18
N LEU A 157 -5.22 -12.92 -28.74
CA LEU A 157 -5.67 -12.54 -27.41
C LEU A 157 -6.85 -11.56 -27.55
N MET A 158 -7.90 -11.77 -26.77
CA MET A 158 -9.16 -11.01 -26.83
C MET A 158 -9.75 -10.85 -25.42
N GLY A 159 -10.72 -9.95 -25.25
CA GLY A 159 -11.50 -9.87 -24.01
C GLY A 159 -12.20 -11.19 -23.68
N SER A 160 -12.39 -11.49 -22.39
CA SER A 160 -13.00 -12.77 -21.98
C SER A 160 -14.45 -12.90 -22.46
N GLN A 161 -15.16 -11.76 -22.57
CA GLN A 161 -16.52 -11.67 -23.10
C GLN A 161 -16.60 -11.58 -24.64
N SER A 162 -15.48 -11.32 -25.35
CA SER A 162 -15.47 -11.17 -26.81
C SER A 162 -15.89 -12.47 -27.51
N LYS A 163 -16.52 -12.38 -28.68
CA LYS A 163 -16.95 -13.56 -29.45
C LYS A 163 -15.75 -14.42 -29.85
N SER A 164 -15.71 -15.65 -29.29
CA SER A 164 -14.64 -16.64 -29.49
C SER A 164 -14.50 -17.01 -30.97
N LEU A 165 -13.25 -17.22 -31.40
CA LEU A 165 -12.91 -17.78 -32.71
C LEU A 165 -12.87 -19.30 -32.61
N GLN A 166 -13.59 -19.99 -33.50
CA GLN A 166 -13.57 -21.45 -33.66
C GLN A 166 -12.53 -21.87 -34.72
N SER A 167 -12.36 -21.04 -35.76
CA SER A 167 -11.41 -21.26 -36.84
C SER A 167 -10.80 -19.95 -37.33
N GLY A 168 -9.70 -20.02 -38.08
CA GLY A 168 -9.09 -18.82 -38.67
C GLY A 168 -10.02 -18.08 -39.65
N LYS A 169 -11.02 -18.75 -40.24
CA LYS A 169 -12.02 -18.10 -41.12
C LYS A 169 -12.79 -17.00 -40.39
N ASP A 170 -12.95 -17.13 -39.07
CA ASP A 170 -13.68 -16.19 -38.21
C ASP A 170 -12.93 -14.85 -37.99
N LEU A 171 -11.71 -14.71 -38.53
CA LEU A 171 -10.95 -13.46 -38.59
C LEU A 171 -11.44 -12.51 -39.68
N ASN A 172 -12.14 -13.00 -40.70
CA ASN A 172 -12.70 -12.15 -41.74
C ASN A 172 -13.77 -11.21 -41.15
N GLY A 173 -13.58 -9.90 -41.30
CA GLY A 173 -14.45 -8.87 -40.72
C GLY A 173 -14.06 -8.44 -39.30
N ARG A 174 -13.06 -9.06 -38.66
CA ARG A 174 -12.53 -8.68 -37.34
C ARG A 174 -11.41 -7.65 -37.45
N GLU A 175 -11.05 -7.02 -36.33
CA GLU A 175 -9.88 -6.13 -36.22
C GLU A 175 -8.80 -6.74 -35.32
N ILE A 176 -7.57 -6.84 -35.83
CA ILE A 176 -6.38 -7.10 -35.01
C ILE A 176 -5.61 -5.79 -34.79
N VAL A 177 -5.48 -5.40 -33.53
CA VAL A 177 -4.73 -4.24 -33.06
C VAL A 177 -3.30 -4.65 -32.73
N ILE A 178 -2.31 -4.01 -33.37
CA ILE A 178 -0.88 -4.30 -33.20
C ILE A 178 -0.10 -3.02 -32.86
N GLN A 179 0.80 -3.13 -31.90
CA GLN A 179 1.72 -2.05 -31.53
C GLN A 179 2.88 -1.93 -32.54
N LYS A 180 3.12 -0.70 -33.04
CA LYS A 180 4.21 -0.41 -33.98
C LYS A 180 5.60 -0.82 -33.44
N GLY A 181 6.39 -1.47 -34.29
CA GLY A 181 7.74 -2.00 -34.03
C GLY A 181 7.77 -3.45 -33.53
N LYS A 182 6.62 -4.07 -33.23
CA LYS A 182 6.54 -5.44 -32.72
C LYS A 182 6.66 -6.47 -33.85
N SER A 183 7.20 -7.65 -33.52
CA SER A 183 7.32 -8.80 -34.44
C SER A 183 5.97 -9.23 -35.01
N TYR A 184 4.91 -9.02 -34.21
CA TYR A 184 3.54 -9.41 -34.48
C TYR A 184 2.95 -8.74 -35.73
N GLU A 185 3.50 -7.62 -36.21
CA GLU A 185 3.11 -7.02 -37.49
C GLU A 185 3.26 -8.04 -38.64
N SER A 186 4.40 -8.74 -38.70
CA SER A 186 4.65 -9.75 -39.72
C SER A 186 3.65 -10.92 -39.68
N THR A 187 3.22 -11.31 -38.48
CA THR A 187 2.20 -12.34 -38.27
C THR A 187 0.81 -11.83 -38.66
N ALA A 188 0.44 -10.60 -38.29
CA ALA A 188 -0.84 -10.00 -38.65
C ALA A 188 -0.98 -9.83 -40.18
N PHE A 189 0.04 -9.29 -40.86
CA PHE A 189 0.04 -9.19 -42.33
C PHE A 189 0.08 -10.57 -43.01
N GLY A 190 0.73 -11.57 -42.40
CA GLY A 190 0.66 -12.96 -42.82
C GLY A 190 -0.76 -13.54 -42.76
N LEU A 191 -1.47 -13.31 -41.65
CA LEU A 191 -2.87 -13.70 -41.48
C LEU A 191 -3.79 -12.98 -42.47
N GLN A 192 -3.57 -11.69 -42.75
CA GLN A 192 -4.40 -10.93 -43.69
C GLN A 192 -4.28 -11.44 -45.14
N LYS A 193 -3.14 -11.99 -45.55
CA LYS A 193 -3.00 -12.66 -46.85
C LYS A 193 -3.87 -13.92 -46.97
N VAL A 194 -4.11 -14.63 -45.86
CA VAL A 194 -4.95 -15.83 -45.81
C VAL A 194 -6.42 -15.49 -45.56
N TYR A 195 -6.69 -14.37 -44.88
CA TYR A 195 -8.02 -13.88 -44.53
C TYR A 195 -8.19 -12.42 -44.99
N PRO A 196 -8.47 -12.18 -46.30
CA PRO A 196 -8.40 -10.84 -46.90
C PRO A 196 -9.35 -9.80 -46.31
N LYS A 197 -10.42 -10.21 -45.59
CA LYS A 197 -11.34 -9.28 -44.92
C LYS A 197 -10.92 -8.94 -43.48
N LEU A 198 -9.76 -9.41 -43.02
CA LEU A 198 -9.18 -9.05 -41.73
C LEU A 198 -8.67 -7.59 -41.76
N LYS A 199 -9.08 -6.78 -40.78
CA LYS A 199 -8.56 -5.43 -40.58
C LYS A 199 -7.36 -5.46 -39.64
N ILE A 200 -6.34 -4.65 -39.93
CA ILE A 200 -5.16 -4.46 -39.05
C ILE A 200 -5.09 -3.00 -38.65
N ARG A 201 -4.97 -2.73 -37.36
CA ARG A 201 -4.83 -1.39 -36.81
C ARG A 201 -3.51 -1.23 -36.08
N LEU A 202 -2.64 -0.35 -36.59
CA LEU A 202 -1.34 -0.07 -35.98
C LEU A 202 -1.43 1.07 -34.95
N VAL A 203 -1.19 0.75 -33.67
CA VAL A 203 -1.24 1.71 -32.55
C VAL A 203 0.16 2.15 -32.10
N ASP A 204 0.19 3.27 -31.37
CA ASP A 204 1.41 3.97 -30.94
C ASP A 204 2.38 3.06 -30.15
N SER A 205 3.68 3.17 -30.42
CA SER A 205 4.73 2.35 -29.82
C SER A 205 4.99 2.63 -28.33
N ARG A 206 4.30 3.61 -27.74
CA ARG A 206 4.30 3.92 -26.29
C ARG A 206 3.20 3.19 -25.50
N ILE A 207 2.18 2.62 -26.15
CA ILE A 207 1.10 1.92 -25.42
C ILE A 207 1.67 0.78 -24.57
N SER A 208 1.23 0.66 -23.31
CA SER A 208 1.66 -0.45 -22.45
C SER A 208 0.87 -1.71 -22.79
N HIS A 209 1.45 -2.89 -22.53
CA HIS A 209 0.71 -4.15 -22.69
C HIS A 209 -0.57 -4.18 -21.84
N GLU A 210 -0.59 -3.50 -20.70
CA GLU A 210 -1.77 -3.47 -19.83
C GLU A 210 -2.84 -2.52 -20.35
N THR A 211 -2.49 -1.34 -20.88
CA THR A 211 -3.47 -0.49 -21.58
C THR A 211 -4.06 -1.21 -22.80
N LEU A 212 -3.25 -2.02 -23.50
CA LEU A 212 -3.72 -2.90 -24.57
C LEU A 212 -4.71 -3.96 -24.03
N TYR A 213 -4.41 -4.59 -22.89
CA TYR A 213 -5.28 -5.59 -22.26
C TYR A 213 -6.57 -5.00 -21.68
N ASP A 214 -6.50 -3.82 -21.06
CA ASP A 214 -7.66 -3.09 -20.53
C ASP A 214 -8.64 -2.75 -21.67
N LYS A 215 -8.11 -2.35 -22.84
CA LYS A 215 -8.91 -2.08 -24.04
C LYS A 215 -9.47 -3.34 -24.71
N LEU A 216 -8.81 -4.49 -24.60
CA LEU A 216 -9.39 -5.78 -25.01
C LEU A 216 -10.50 -6.23 -24.06
N ALA A 217 -10.31 -6.05 -22.76
CA ALA A 217 -11.28 -6.39 -21.72
C ALA A 217 -12.55 -5.53 -21.77
N SER A 218 -12.43 -4.24 -22.11
CA SER A 218 -13.56 -3.33 -22.32
C SER A 218 -14.29 -3.54 -23.65
N GLY A 219 -13.69 -4.29 -24.59
CA GLY A 219 -14.18 -4.44 -25.96
C GLY A 219 -13.90 -3.25 -26.88
N GLU A 220 -13.13 -2.24 -26.45
CA GLU A 220 -12.67 -1.16 -27.33
C GLU A 220 -11.74 -1.69 -28.43
N TYR A 221 -10.92 -2.68 -28.09
CA TYR A 221 -10.13 -3.47 -29.03
C TYR A 221 -10.68 -4.88 -29.12
N ASP A 222 -10.74 -5.42 -30.34
CA ASP A 222 -11.35 -6.72 -30.63
C ASP A 222 -10.36 -7.88 -30.37
N ILE A 223 -9.22 -7.86 -31.08
CA ILE A 223 -8.17 -8.89 -31.00
C ILE A 223 -6.79 -8.21 -30.99
N THR A 224 -5.81 -8.80 -30.31
CA THR A 224 -4.38 -8.54 -30.53
C THR A 224 -3.61 -9.85 -30.71
N ILE A 225 -2.33 -9.77 -31.08
CA ILE A 225 -1.38 -10.88 -31.07
C ILE A 225 -0.39 -10.65 -29.92
N GLN A 226 -0.09 -11.69 -29.15
CA GLN A 226 0.91 -11.68 -28.08
C GLN A 226 1.66 -13.01 -28.00
N ASP A 227 2.90 -12.99 -27.50
CA ASP A 227 3.65 -14.21 -27.20
C ASP A 227 3.05 -14.97 -26.00
N LYS A 228 3.04 -16.31 -26.06
CA LYS A 228 2.45 -17.18 -25.03
C LYS A 228 2.98 -16.90 -23.63
N ASN A 229 4.26 -16.59 -23.48
CA ASN A 229 4.89 -16.29 -22.19
C ASN A 229 4.42 -14.94 -21.61
N LEU A 230 4.15 -13.93 -22.45
CA LEU A 230 3.51 -12.68 -22.02
C LEU A 230 2.04 -12.90 -21.65
N ILE A 231 1.30 -13.69 -22.44
CA ILE A 231 -0.08 -14.08 -22.14
C ILE A 231 -0.14 -14.86 -20.82
N GLN A 232 0.72 -15.86 -20.62
CA GLN A 232 0.77 -16.65 -19.38
C GLN A 232 1.13 -15.80 -18.16
N SER A 233 2.00 -14.81 -18.33
CA SER A 233 2.30 -13.83 -17.27
C SER A 233 1.05 -13.01 -16.93
N ALA A 234 0.33 -12.50 -17.93
CA ALA A 234 -0.92 -11.75 -17.74
C ALA A 234 -2.04 -12.61 -17.14
N SER A 235 -2.28 -13.82 -17.66
CA SER A 235 -3.27 -14.79 -17.17
C SER A 235 -3.03 -15.26 -15.74
N ALA A 236 -1.85 -15.01 -15.16
CA ALA A 236 -1.65 -15.21 -13.73
C ALA A 236 -2.54 -14.26 -12.91
N TYR A 237 -2.85 -13.06 -13.39
CA TYR A 237 -3.59 -12.02 -12.65
C TYR A 237 -4.83 -11.47 -13.36
N ARG A 238 -5.00 -11.76 -14.65
CA ARG A 238 -6.13 -11.35 -15.49
C ARG A 238 -7.02 -12.52 -15.88
N ASP A 239 -8.31 -12.39 -15.64
CA ASP A 239 -9.41 -13.26 -16.06
C ASP A 239 -10.39 -12.55 -17.02
N ASP A 240 -10.14 -11.26 -17.28
CA ASP A 240 -10.87 -10.39 -18.21
C ASP A 240 -10.37 -10.47 -19.67
N ILE A 241 -9.32 -11.25 -19.92
CA ILE A 241 -8.78 -11.57 -21.24
C ILE A 241 -8.64 -13.09 -21.42
N LYS A 242 -8.77 -13.59 -22.65
CA LYS A 242 -8.62 -15.00 -23.01
C LYS A 242 -7.75 -15.21 -24.24
N MET A 243 -6.88 -16.22 -24.15
CA MET A 243 -6.10 -16.73 -25.27
C MET A 243 -7.02 -17.51 -26.22
N SER A 244 -6.88 -17.27 -27.52
CA SER A 244 -7.65 -17.93 -28.58
C SER A 244 -6.71 -18.74 -29.49
N LEU A 245 -6.88 -18.67 -30.81
CA LEU A 245 -6.12 -19.47 -31.77
C LEU A 245 -4.61 -19.14 -31.76
N GLN A 246 -3.77 -20.14 -32.06
CA GLN A 246 -2.33 -19.96 -32.25
C GLN A 246 -2.08 -19.21 -33.56
N ALA A 247 -1.33 -18.10 -33.51
CA ALA A 247 -1.10 -17.20 -34.64
C ALA A 247 0.21 -17.49 -35.40
N SER A 248 1.21 -18.12 -34.76
CA SER A 248 2.52 -18.41 -35.36
C SER A 248 2.97 -19.87 -35.16
N ALA A 249 4.00 -20.28 -35.92
CA ALA A 249 4.87 -21.40 -35.54
C ALA A 249 5.70 -21.06 -34.28
N ILE A 250 6.58 -21.97 -33.85
CA ILE A 250 7.51 -21.70 -32.74
C ILE A 250 8.40 -20.50 -33.09
N ARG A 251 8.59 -19.62 -32.11
CA ARG A 251 9.44 -18.43 -32.18
C ARG A 251 10.60 -18.55 -31.18
N GLN A 252 11.75 -18.03 -31.58
CA GLN A 252 12.93 -17.92 -30.73
C GLN A 252 13.00 -16.51 -30.13
N LEU A 253 13.08 -16.43 -28.81
CA LEU A 253 13.42 -15.21 -28.08
C LEU A 253 14.91 -15.27 -27.74
N ALA A 254 15.64 -14.22 -28.11
CA ALA A 254 17.08 -14.12 -27.99
C ALA A 254 17.49 -12.65 -27.79
N TRP A 255 18.64 -12.43 -27.16
CA TRP A 255 19.14 -11.08 -26.95
C TRP A 255 19.68 -10.51 -28.25
N GLY A 256 19.35 -9.25 -28.56
CA GLY A 256 19.92 -8.54 -29.71
C GLY A 256 21.23 -7.87 -29.33
N VAL A 257 22.28 -8.08 -30.12
CA VAL A 257 23.62 -7.51 -29.93
C VAL A 257 24.04 -6.80 -31.23
N ASN A 258 24.79 -5.70 -31.12
CA ASN A 258 25.32 -5.00 -32.27
C ASN A 258 26.20 -5.96 -33.11
N PRO A 259 26.02 -6.09 -34.45
CA PRO A 259 26.75 -7.07 -35.27
C PRO A 259 28.28 -7.02 -35.17
N ASN A 260 28.82 -5.85 -34.82
CA ASN A 260 30.25 -5.64 -34.68
C ASN A 260 30.81 -6.21 -33.35
N ASN A 261 29.97 -6.39 -32.32
CA ASN A 261 30.39 -6.91 -31.01
C ASN A 261 30.30 -8.45 -30.94
N LYS A 262 31.12 -9.12 -31.75
CA LYS A 262 31.20 -10.58 -31.82
C LYS A 262 31.67 -11.23 -30.50
N GLN A 263 32.47 -10.51 -29.70
CA GLN A 263 32.95 -11.02 -28.42
C GLN A 263 31.81 -11.19 -27.41
N LEU A 264 31.04 -10.11 -27.15
CA LEU A 264 29.91 -10.16 -26.21
C LEU A 264 28.89 -11.23 -26.62
N LEU A 265 28.62 -11.35 -27.93
CA LEU A 265 27.75 -12.39 -28.47
C LEU A 265 28.22 -13.80 -28.11
N ASN A 266 29.51 -14.10 -28.28
CA ASN A 266 30.08 -15.41 -27.96
C ASN A 266 30.02 -15.71 -26.46
N GLU A 267 30.32 -14.72 -25.61
CA GLU A 267 30.29 -14.89 -24.15
C GLU A 267 28.86 -15.14 -23.62
N LEU A 268 27.86 -14.39 -24.13
CA LEU A 268 26.44 -14.62 -23.82
C LEU A 268 25.99 -16.03 -24.25
N ASN A 269 26.44 -16.50 -25.41
CA ASN A 269 26.12 -17.84 -25.93
C ASN A 269 26.77 -18.98 -25.13
N GLN A 270 27.91 -18.75 -24.49
CA GLN A 270 28.51 -19.70 -23.55
C GLN A 270 27.71 -19.77 -22.26
N PHE A 271 27.37 -18.62 -21.66
CA PHE A 271 26.58 -18.55 -20.43
C PHE A 271 25.22 -19.26 -20.53
N LEU A 272 24.48 -19.02 -21.63
CA LEU A 272 23.14 -19.60 -21.83
C LEU A 272 23.11 -21.13 -21.91
N LYS A 273 24.25 -21.78 -22.20
CA LYS A 273 24.34 -23.25 -22.24
C LYS A 273 24.35 -23.88 -20.83
N THR A 274 24.58 -23.11 -19.77
CA THR A 274 24.82 -23.62 -18.42
C THR A 274 23.57 -23.65 -17.51
N GLN A 275 22.49 -22.91 -17.82
CA GLN A 275 21.47 -22.50 -16.81
C GLN A 275 20.11 -23.27 -16.77
N ASN A 276 19.85 -24.25 -17.64
CA ASN A 276 18.47 -24.70 -17.93
C ASN A 276 17.89 -25.85 -17.05
N LEU A 277 17.47 -25.62 -15.77
CA LEU A 277 17.00 -26.73 -14.88
C LEU A 277 15.64 -26.63 -14.09
N ILE A 278 15.42 -25.79 -13.04
CA ILE A 278 14.45 -26.09 -11.93
C ILE A 278 13.42 -24.98 -11.57
N ALA A 279 12.12 -25.30 -11.30
CA ALA A 279 11.20 -24.70 -10.26
C ALA A 279 9.63 -24.93 -10.39
N LYS A 280 8.85 -25.00 -9.25
CA LYS A 280 7.35 -24.67 -9.03
C LYS A 280 6.81 -24.98 -7.58
N ALA A 281 5.84 -24.31 -6.89
CA ALA A 281 4.31 -24.45 -6.85
C ALA A 281 3.54 -23.61 -5.70
N LYS A 282 2.14 -23.60 -5.55
CA LYS A 282 1.25 -22.79 -4.57
C LYS A 282 -0.34 -23.09 -4.48
N PRO A 283 -1.16 -22.73 -3.40
CA PRO A 283 -2.71 -22.70 -3.38
C PRO A 283 -3.59 -21.68 -2.47
N LYS A 284 -4.98 -21.62 -2.49
CA LYS A 284 -6.01 -20.48 -2.16
C LYS A 284 -7.05 -20.43 -0.91
N SER A 285 -8.25 -19.72 -0.92
CA SER A 285 -9.48 -19.61 0.06
C SER A 285 -9.91 -18.38 1.01
N THR A 286 -11.20 -18.31 1.57
CA THR A 286 -11.97 -17.27 2.43
C THR A 286 -13.29 -17.76 3.22
N HIS A 287 -13.86 -17.09 4.30
CA HIS A 287 -15.08 -17.52 5.16
C HIS A 287 -15.85 -16.47 6.10
N ARG A 288 -17.02 -16.84 6.74
CA ARG A 288 -17.94 -16.11 7.74
C ARG A 288 -17.70 -16.49 9.25
N TYR A 289 -18.14 -15.70 10.26
CA TYR A 289 -17.68 -15.80 11.69
C TYR A 289 -18.75 -16.05 12.78
N LYS A 290 -18.38 -16.68 13.92
CA LYS A 290 -19.27 -17.05 15.05
C LYS A 290 -19.03 -16.30 16.39
N SER A 291 -18.15 -15.29 16.45
CA SER A 291 -18.00 -14.40 17.61
C SER A 291 -17.21 -13.13 17.26
N GLN A 292 -17.27 -12.07 18.10
CA GLN A 292 -16.45 -10.86 17.89
C GLN A 292 -14.95 -11.20 17.86
N TRP A 293 -14.47 -12.12 18.70
CA TRP A 293 -13.08 -12.60 18.63
C TRP A 293 -12.76 -13.27 17.29
N GLN A 294 -13.67 -14.06 16.70
CA GLN A 294 -13.45 -14.66 15.37
C GLN A 294 -13.50 -13.62 14.24
N LYS A 295 -14.39 -12.63 14.33
CA LYS A 295 -14.43 -11.44 13.44
C LYS A 295 -13.07 -10.74 13.47
N ILE A 296 -12.56 -10.40 14.66
CA ILE A 296 -11.24 -9.81 14.90
C ILE A 296 -10.10 -10.68 14.34
N GLN A 297 -10.10 -12.00 14.60
CA GLN A 297 -9.05 -12.91 14.12
C GLN A 297 -9.01 -13.03 12.59
N ALA A 298 -10.15 -12.94 11.92
CA ALA A 298 -10.25 -13.12 10.48
C ALA A 298 -10.05 -11.82 9.69
N THR A 299 -10.57 -10.69 10.19
CA THR A 299 -10.24 -9.34 9.67
C THR A 299 -8.82 -8.90 10.03
N LYS A 300 -8.22 -9.55 11.03
CA LYS A 300 -6.93 -9.21 11.63
C LYS A 300 -6.91 -7.76 12.12
N THR A 301 -7.98 -7.30 12.77
CA THR A 301 -8.10 -5.93 13.32
C THR A 301 -8.92 -5.94 14.60
N ILE A 302 -8.48 -5.15 15.58
CA ILE A 302 -9.19 -4.85 16.83
C ILE A 302 -9.20 -3.33 17.06
N ARG A 303 -10.29 -2.79 17.60
CA ARG A 303 -10.47 -1.36 17.87
C ARG A 303 -10.48 -1.11 19.37
N PHE A 304 -9.62 -0.20 19.81
CA PHE A 304 -9.57 0.25 21.19
C PHE A 304 -10.13 1.66 21.29
N VAL A 305 -10.94 1.95 22.30
CA VAL A 305 -11.36 3.33 22.61
C VAL A 305 -10.65 3.83 23.87
N LEU A 306 -10.03 5.01 23.78
CA LEU A 306 -9.17 5.65 24.79
C LEU A 306 -9.60 7.11 25.02
N ARG A 307 -9.07 7.74 26.07
CA ARG A 307 -9.18 9.20 26.32
C ARG A 307 -7.91 9.95 25.92
N ASN A 308 -8.05 11.22 25.53
CA ASN A 308 -6.92 12.10 25.21
C ASN A 308 -6.45 12.85 26.47
N ASN A 309 -5.54 12.24 27.23
CA ASN A 309 -4.90 12.81 28.42
C ASN A 309 -3.58 12.08 28.74
N LEU A 310 -2.77 12.68 29.63
CA LEU A 310 -1.43 12.18 29.98
C LEU A 310 -1.43 10.77 30.59
N SER A 311 -2.49 10.41 31.32
CA SER A 311 -2.65 9.10 31.95
C SER A 311 -3.04 7.98 30.97
N SER A 312 -3.57 8.30 29.77
CA SER A 312 -4.13 7.32 28.83
C SER A 312 -3.45 7.29 27.46
N TYR A 313 -3.60 8.37 26.70
CA TYR A 313 -3.17 8.52 25.30
C TYR A 313 -3.07 10.00 24.97
N TYR A 314 -1.95 10.46 24.42
CA TYR A 314 -1.72 11.86 24.10
C TYR A 314 -0.69 12.02 22.98
N ILE A 315 -0.56 13.26 22.49
CA ILE A 315 0.50 13.65 21.56
C ILE A 315 1.60 14.38 22.34
N TRP A 316 2.85 14.06 22.02
CA TRP A 316 4.01 14.81 22.46
C TRP A 316 4.94 15.03 21.27
N ARG A 317 5.10 16.28 20.82
CA ARG A 317 5.93 16.65 19.65
C ARG A 317 5.59 15.85 18.39
N GLY A 318 4.29 15.55 18.19
CA GLY A 318 3.75 14.71 17.11
C GLY A 318 3.83 13.19 17.32
N GLU A 319 4.60 12.72 18.32
CA GLU A 319 4.62 11.31 18.71
C GLU A 319 3.37 10.94 19.51
N LEU A 320 2.83 9.76 19.21
CA LEU A 320 1.67 9.21 19.91
C LEU A 320 2.15 8.37 21.10
N LEU A 321 1.81 8.79 22.31
CA LEU A 321 2.25 8.19 23.57
C LEU A 321 1.05 7.85 24.47
N GLY A 322 1.29 7.11 25.55
CA GLY A 322 0.32 6.89 26.62
C GLY A 322 0.33 5.45 27.15
N PHE A 323 -0.01 5.28 28.42
CA PHE A 323 0.01 4.00 29.11
C PHE A 323 -0.99 2.99 28.50
N HIS A 324 -2.24 3.39 28.30
CA HIS A 324 -3.25 2.54 27.68
C HIS A 324 -2.95 2.26 26.20
N TYR A 325 -2.34 3.22 25.50
CA TYR A 325 -1.89 3.04 24.13
C TYR A 325 -0.80 1.96 24.00
N GLU A 326 0.17 1.92 24.91
CA GLU A 326 1.19 0.85 24.93
C GLU A 326 0.59 -0.52 25.29
N LEU A 327 -0.35 -0.57 26.25
CA LEU A 327 -1.10 -1.78 26.59
C LEU A 327 -1.88 -2.34 25.38
N ALA A 328 -2.65 -1.50 24.71
CA ALA A 328 -3.43 -1.85 23.51
C ALA A 328 -2.53 -2.37 22.37
N LYS A 329 -1.41 -1.67 22.10
CA LYS A 329 -0.41 -2.06 21.10
C LYS A 329 0.25 -3.40 21.44
N ARG A 330 0.53 -3.68 22.71
CA ARG A 330 1.06 -4.98 23.16
C ARG A 330 0.05 -6.10 22.98
N PHE A 331 -1.21 -5.90 23.36
CA PHE A 331 -2.29 -6.88 23.16
C PHE A 331 -2.40 -7.27 21.68
N ALA A 332 -2.49 -6.27 20.80
CA ALA A 332 -2.59 -6.48 19.36
C ALA A 332 -1.38 -7.23 18.79
N LYS A 333 -0.15 -6.88 19.23
CA LYS A 333 1.08 -7.57 18.82
C LYS A 333 1.08 -9.04 19.23
N GLU A 334 0.73 -9.37 20.47
CA GLU A 334 0.75 -10.77 20.95
C GLU A 334 -0.32 -11.64 20.27
N HIS A 335 -1.43 -11.05 19.83
CA HIS A 335 -2.47 -11.75 19.07
C HIS A 335 -2.28 -11.68 17.54
N GLN A 336 -1.20 -11.07 17.05
CA GLN A 336 -0.91 -10.89 15.62
C GLN A 336 -2.06 -10.18 14.89
N LEU A 337 -2.58 -9.11 15.50
CA LEU A 337 -3.66 -8.27 15.02
C LEU A 337 -3.13 -6.89 14.65
N ARG A 338 -3.77 -6.25 13.66
CA ARG A 338 -3.72 -4.78 13.52
C ARG A 338 -4.59 -4.17 14.62
N TYR A 339 -4.31 -2.94 15.00
CA TYR A 339 -5.14 -2.20 15.96
C TYR A 339 -5.52 -0.82 15.42
N GLU A 340 -6.63 -0.32 15.93
CA GLU A 340 -7.17 1.01 15.71
C GLU A 340 -7.40 1.66 17.08
N ILE A 341 -7.16 2.97 17.18
CA ILE A 341 -7.40 3.73 18.41
C ILE A 341 -8.46 4.77 18.08
N ILE A 342 -9.55 4.75 18.83
CA ILE A 342 -10.65 5.71 18.76
C ILE A 342 -10.52 6.60 20.01
N VAL A 343 -10.53 7.91 19.83
CA VAL A 343 -10.49 8.86 20.94
C VAL A 343 -11.93 9.22 21.31
N ALA A 344 -12.35 8.89 22.52
CA ALA A 344 -13.66 9.31 23.03
C ALA A 344 -13.59 10.79 23.48
N PRO A 345 -14.53 11.65 23.05
CA PRO A 345 -14.53 13.07 23.40
C PRO A 345 -14.79 13.32 24.89
N ASN A 346 -15.46 12.38 25.58
CA ASN A 346 -15.78 12.44 27.01
C ASN A 346 -15.82 11.02 27.64
N ASN A 347 -16.04 10.94 28.95
CA ASN A 347 -16.13 9.67 29.70
C ASN A 347 -17.36 8.82 29.29
N VAL A 348 -18.43 9.45 28.85
CA VAL A 348 -19.69 8.79 28.47
C VAL A 348 -19.50 8.03 27.14
N ALA A 349 -19.00 8.72 26.11
CA ALA A 349 -18.71 8.16 24.80
C ALA A 349 -17.67 7.01 24.83
N LEU A 350 -16.78 6.99 25.83
CA LEU A 350 -15.82 5.89 26.05
C LEU A 350 -16.50 4.53 26.27
N LEU A 351 -17.68 4.52 26.89
CA LEU A 351 -18.49 3.32 27.10
C LEU A 351 -19.52 3.11 25.99
N ASP A 352 -20.19 4.18 25.54
CA ASP A 352 -21.22 4.07 24.49
C ASP A 352 -20.65 3.49 23.19
N TYR A 353 -19.41 3.84 22.83
CA TYR A 353 -18.75 3.28 21.64
C TYR A 353 -18.55 1.76 21.69
N LEU A 354 -18.59 1.12 22.87
CA LEU A 354 -18.61 -0.35 22.98
C LEU A 354 -20.00 -0.90 22.64
N LEU A 355 -21.05 -0.23 23.13
CA LEU A 355 -22.45 -0.64 22.94
C LEU A 355 -22.90 -0.47 21.47
N GLU A 356 -22.38 0.54 20.79
CA GLU A 356 -22.66 0.86 19.38
C GLU A 356 -21.84 0.03 18.36
N ASP A 357 -21.08 -0.99 18.80
CA ASP A 357 -20.04 -1.70 17.99
C ASP A 357 -19.10 -0.74 17.24
N LYS A 358 -18.82 0.46 17.78
CA LYS A 358 -17.80 1.39 17.25
C LYS A 358 -16.39 0.96 17.69
N ALA A 359 -16.25 0.45 18.91
CA ALA A 359 -15.01 -0.07 19.50
C ALA A 359 -15.17 -1.51 20.02
N ASP A 360 -14.06 -2.24 20.18
CA ASP A 360 -14.07 -3.62 20.69
C ASP A 360 -13.68 -3.70 22.19
N ILE A 361 -12.75 -2.85 22.65
CA ILE A 361 -12.30 -2.77 24.06
C ILE A 361 -12.07 -1.29 24.45
N ALA A 362 -12.52 -0.88 25.63
CA ALA A 362 -12.21 0.43 26.20
C ALA A 362 -11.13 0.32 27.30
N LEU A 363 -10.18 1.25 27.30
CA LEU A 363 -9.19 1.42 28.38
C LEU A 363 -9.19 2.89 28.81
N GLY A 364 -9.20 3.12 30.12
CA GLY A 364 -9.34 4.46 30.69
C GLY A 364 -9.57 4.42 32.19
N PHE A 365 -8.81 3.56 32.91
CA PHE A 365 -8.89 3.41 34.36
C PHE A 365 -10.33 3.20 34.89
N LEU A 366 -11.10 2.37 34.18
CA LEU A 366 -12.53 2.21 34.45
C LEU A 366 -12.80 1.37 35.71
N THR A 367 -13.30 2.02 36.76
CA THR A 367 -13.87 1.37 37.95
C THR A 367 -15.15 0.58 37.60
N PRO A 368 -15.24 -0.73 37.87
CA PRO A 368 -16.43 -1.55 37.59
C PRO A 368 -17.59 -1.32 38.56
N THR A 369 -18.63 -0.56 38.16
CA THR A 369 -19.82 -0.29 39.01
C THR A 369 -21.04 -1.12 38.60
N ALA A 370 -22.06 -1.21 39.47
CA ALA A 370 -23.30 -1.91 39.16
C ALA A 370 -24.06 -1.23 38.01
N GLN A 371 -24.13 0.12 38.03
CA GLN A 371 -24.75 0.92 36.98
C GLN A 371 -24.13 0.64 35.61
N ARG A 372 -22.80 0.55 35.52
CA ARG A 372 -22.08 0.25 34.27
C ARG A 372 -22.36 -1.16 33.76
N ARG A 373 -22.42 -2.16 34.65
CA ARG A 373 -22.80 -3.54 34.28
C ARG A 373 -24.22 -3.62 33.73
N ASN A 374 -25.17 -2.94 34.38
CA ASN A 374 -26.57 -2.89 33.96
C ASN A 374 -26.77 -2.20 32.60
N LYS A 375 -25.87 -1.30 32.20
CA LYS A 375 -25.80 -0.71 30.85
C LYS A 375 -25.22 -1.65 29.78
N GLY A 376 -24.91 -2.91 30.10
CA GLY A 376 -24.36 -3.87 29.14
C GLY A 376 -22.84 -3.80 28.98
N ILE A 377 -22.10 -3.34 29.99
CA ILE A 377 -20.63 -3.34 30.00
C ILE A 377 -20.10 -4.49 30.87
N ALA A 378 -19.26 -5.35 30.27
CA ALA A 378 -18.51 -6.38 30.97
C ALA A 378 -17.06 -5.92 31.23
N PHE A 379 -16.55 -6.23 32.41
CA PHE A 379 -15.22 -5.78 32.87
C PHE A 379 -14.24 -6.94 32.97
N SER A 380 -12.99 -6.69 32.57
CA SER A 380 -11.89 -7.62 32.78
C SER A 380 -11.57 -7.79 34.26
N ARG A 381 -10.68 -8.75 34.56
CA ARG A 381 -9.90 -8.72 35.82
C ARG A 381 -9.17 -7.38 35.96
N PRO A 382 -8.89 -6.93 37.20
CA PRO A 382 -8.20 -5.66 37.42
C PRO A 382 -6.79 -5.65 36.81
N TYR A 383 -6.39 -4.49 36.29
CA TYR A 383 -5.03 -4.18 35.82
C TYR A 383 -4.42 -2.95 36.49
N HIS A 384 -5.19 -2.31 37.39
CA HIS A 384 -4.76 -1.19 38.21
C HIS A 384 -5.65 -1.13 39.48
N TYR A 385 -5.16 -0.45 40.52
CA TYR A 385 -5.92 -0.11 41.71
C TYR A 385 -5.56 1.32 42.11
N ALA A 386 -6.55 2.15 42.39
CA ALA A 386 -6.35 3.53 42.82
C ALA A 386 -7.20 3.83 44.06
N SER A 387 -6.68 4.66 44.97
CA SER A 387 -7.51 5.30 45.99
C SER A 387 -8.22 6.49 45.35
N GLU A 388 -9.49 6.69 45.65
CA GLU A 388 -10.16 7.95 45.30
C GLU A 388 -9.81 8.97 46.39
N LEU A 389 -9.23 10.11 46.03
CA LEU A 389 -8.74 11.14 46.94
C LEU A 389 -9.64 12.39 46.86
N VAL A 390 -9.92 13.03 47.98
CA VAL A 390 -10.51 14.37 48.03
C VAL A 390 -9.40 15.38 47.75
N VAL A 391 -9.53 16.14 46.68
CA VAL A 391 -8.54 17.14 46.21
C VAL A 391 -9.09 18.54 46.47
N ALA A 392 -8.30 19.40 47.11
CA ALA A 392 -8.64 20.78 47.44
C ALA A 392 -7.45 21.72 47.15
N HIS A 393 -7.67 23.03 47.18
CA HIS A 393 -6.58 24.02 47.12
C HIS A 393 -5.62 23.88 48.32
N LYS A 394 -4.32 24.16 48.16
CA LYS A 394 -3.30 24.03 49.22
C LYS A 394 -3.56 24.87 50.48
N ASP A 395 -4.27 25.98 50.32
CA ASP A 395 -4.65 26.88 51.44
C ASP A 395 -5.79 26.31 52.31
N ARG A 396 -6.45 25.21 51.92
CA ARG A 396 -7.43 24.53 52.78
C ARG A 396 -6.68 23.92 53.96
N ALA A 397 -7.23 24.02 55.17
CA ALA A 397 -6.67 23.32 56.32
C ALA A 397 -6.68 21.80 56.08
N GLU A 398 -5.62 21.11 56.51
CA GLU A 398 -5.61 19.65 56.62
C GLU A 398 -6.76 19.18 57.51
N ILE A 399 -7.34 18.01 57.19
CA ILE A 399 -8.44 17.41 57.95
C ILE A 399 -8.02 16.07 58.54
N SER A 400 -8.53 15.77 59.73
CA SER A 400 -8.29 14.50 60.43
C SER A 400 -9.40 13.46 60.20
N SER A 401 -10.60 13.91 59.83
CA SER A 401 -11.81 13.11 59.70
C SER A 401 -12.69 13.54 58.52
N VAL A 402 -13.40 12.59 57.91
CA VAL A 402 -14.42 12.85 56.87
C VAL A 402 -15.48 13.85 57.32
N THR A 403 -15.78 13.93 58.62
CA THR A 403 -16.79 14.82 59.19
C THR A 403 -16.46 16.31 59.00
N GLU A 404 -15.19 16.64 58.81
CA GLU A 404 -14.71 18.01 58.56
C GLU A 404 -15.01 18.50 57.13
N LEU A 405 -15.54 17.63 56.26
CA LEU A 405 -16.09 17.98 54.94
C LEU A 405 -17.55 18.47 55.01
N ALA A 406 -18.15 18.56 56.19
CA ALA A 406 -19.50 19.08 56.37
C ALA A 406 -19.67 20.48 55.75
N ASN A 407 -20.82 20.72 55.10
CA ASN A 407 -21.16 21.96 54.40
C ASN A 407 -20.23 22.37 53.23
N SER A 408 -19.30 21.51 52.80
CA SER A 408 -18.43 21.77 51.65
C SER A 408 -19.09 21.36 50.32
N ASN A 409 -18.67 22.00 49.22
CA ASN A 409 -19.12 21.73 47.85
C ASN A 409 -18.11 20.84 47.11
N ILE A 410 -18.55 19.66 46.67
CA ILE A 410 -17.70 18.74 45.90
C ILE A 410 -18.15 18.71 44.44
N TYR A 411 -17.27 19.16 43.55
CA TYR A 411 -17.51 19.32 42.12
C TYR A 411 -17.10 18.06 41.35
N ILE A 412 -18.06 17.34 40.75
CA ILE A 412 -17.85 15.99 40.21
C ILE A 412 -18.69 15.77 38.94
N ARG A 413 -18.17 15.02 37.96
CA ARG A 413 -18.97 14.56 36.80
C ARG A 413 -19.98 13.47 37.21
N PRO A 414 -21.28 13.63 36.91
CA PRO A 414 -22.30 12.63 37.24
C PRO A 414 -22.04 11.21 36.70
N SER A 415 -21.40 11.03 35.53
CA SER A 415 -21.08 9.70 34.95
C SER A 415 -19.86 8.98 35.55
N SER A 416 -19.11 9.67 36.42
CA SER A 416 -17.90 9.12 37.04
C SER A 416 -18.24 8.15 38.18
N SER A 417 -17.32 7.22 38.49
CA SER A 417 -17.47 6.38 39.69
C SER A 417 -17.32 7.20 40.98
N TYR A 418 -16.71 8.38 40.90
CA TYR A 418 -16.56 9.32 42.01
C TYR A 418 -17.92 9.87 42.45
N TRP A 419 -18.90 9.98 41.54
CA TRP A 419 -20.28 10.38 41.91
C TRP A 419 -20.94 9.35 42.82
N GLU A 420 -20.78 8.04 42.54
CA GLU A 420 -21.28 6.97 43.42
C GLU A 420 -20.65 7.07 44.82
N SER A 421 -19.35 7.36 44.90
CA SER A 421 -18.63 7.56 46.18
C SER A 421 -19.07 8.79 46.95
N ALA A 422 -19.27 9.90 46.25
CA ALA A 422 -19.67 11.17 46.86
C ALA A 422 -21.11 11.11 47.39
N VAL A 423 -21.99 10.37 46.69
CA VAL A 423 -23.32 10.01 47.18
C VAL A 423 -23.24 9.15 48.44
N GLU A 424 -22.29 8.21 48.54
CA GLU A 424 -22.07 7.42 49.77
C GLU A 424 -21.52 8.28 50.91
N LEU A 425 -20.52 9.13 50.64
CA LEU A 425 -19.95 10.08 51.60
C LEU A 425 -21.00 11.07 52.14
N LYS A 426 -21.92 11.53 51.30
CA LYS A 426 -23.04 12.39 51.71
C LYS A 426 -24.05 11.71 52.65
N LYS A 427 -24.09 10.36 52.71
CA LYS A 427 -24.90 9.64 53.71
C LYS A 427 -24.24 9.61 55.07
N THR A 428 -22.91 9.65 55.13
CA THR A 428 -22.15 9.58 56.40
C THR A 428 -21.79 10.97 56.94
N VAL A 429 -21.70 11.98 56.07
CA VAL A 429 -21.38 13.37 56.44
C VAL A 429 -22.51 14.30 55.97
N SER A 430 -23.28 14.81 56.94
CA SER A 430 -24.37 15.74 56.69
C SER A 430 -23.86 17.09 56.15
N GLY A 431 -24.68 17.75 55.34
CA GLY A 431 -24.37 19.07 54.79
C GLY A 431 -23.54 19.10 53.50
N ILE A 432 -22.90 17.99 53.08
CA ILE A 432 -22.15 17.96 51.81
C ILE A 432 -23.06 18.32 50.63
N ASN A 433 -22.62 19.29 49.82
CA ASN A 433 -23.26 19.65 48.56
C ASN A 433 -22.50 18.98 47.39
N LEU A 434 -23.23 18.29 46.51
CA LEU A 434 -22.65 17.62 45.34
C LEU A 434 -23.00 18.41 44.09
N VAL A 435 -22.00 19.03 43.48
CA VAL A 435 -22.18 19.89 42.31
C VAL A 435 -21.81 19.11 41.06
N GLY A 436 -22.81 18.84 40.22
CA GLY A 436 -22.62 18.16 38.94
C GLY A 436 -21.96 19.08 37.93
N VAL A 437 -20.75 18.74 37.46
CA VAL A 437 -20.06 19.48 36.40
C VAL A 437 -20.32 18.86 35.01
N PRO A 438 -20.14 19.61 33.91
CA PRO A 438 -20.36 19.09 32.55
C PRO A 438 -19.55 17.83 32.24
N GLU A 439 -20.17 16.86 31.59
CA GLU A 439 -19.53 15.59 31.20
C GLU A 439 -18.34 15.74 30.24
N SER A 440 -18.22 16.91 29.59
CA SER A 440 -17.10 17.30 28.73
C SER A 440 -15.84 17.74 29.48
N GLN A 441 -15.92 18.13 30.76
CA GLN A 441 -14.73 18.51 31.55
C GLN A 441 -13.90 17.27 31.89
N GLU A 442 -12.59 17.32 31.68
CA GLU A 442 -11.66 16.25 32.11
C GLU A 442 -11.42 16.28 33.62
N THR A 443 -10.84 15.24 34.24
CA THR A 443 -10.57 15.25 35.70
C THR A 443 -9.56 16.34 36.02
N GLU A 444 -8.53 16.40 35.18
CA GLU A 444 -7.45 17.37 35.14
C GLU A 444 -8.04 18.80 35.11
N SER A 445 -8.98 19.09 34.21
CA SER A 445 -9.67 20.41 34.13
C SER A 445 -10.55 20.76 35.33
N ILE A 446 -11.02 19.78 36.11
CA ILE A 446 -11.73 20.03 37.37
C ILE A 446 -10.73 20.34 38.48
N ILE A 447 -9.56 19.68 38.46
CA ILE A 447 -8.44 19.95 39.37
C ILE A 447 -7.82 21.33 39.09
N ASP A 448 -7.74 21.75 37.82
CA ASP A 448 -7.36 23.10 37.42
C ASP A 448 -8.21 24.14 38.16
N LYS A 449 -9.53 24.01 38.08
CA LYS A 449 -10.49 24.89 38.74
C LYS A 449 -10.43 24.85 40.27
N VAL A 450 -9.95 23.75 40.86
CA VAL A 450 -9.67 23.68 42.30
C VAL A 450 -8.40 24.45 42.67
N GLY A 451 -7.36 24.37 41.85
CA GLY A 451 -6.15 25.21 41.96
C GLY A 451 -6.42 26.70 41.77
N GLU A 452 -7.32 27.05 40.84
CA GLU A 452 -7.78 28.42 40.59
C GLU A 452 -8.77 28.95 41.65
N LYS A 453 -9.18 28.11 42.62
CA LYS A 453 -10.22 28.37 43.62
C LYS A 453 -11.62 28.66 43.07
N GLU A 454 -11.89 28.37 41.79
CA GLU A 454 -13.24 28.40 41.23
C GLU A 454 -14.13 27.28 41.80
N TYR A 455 -13.53 26.10 42.01
CA TYR A 455 -14.17 24.95 42.65
C TYR A 455 -13.53 24.71 44.03
N GLU A 456 -14.35 24.42 45.05
CA GLU A 456 -13.85 24.25 46.41
C GLU A 456 -13.02 22.97 46.58
N MET A 457 -13.53 21.85 46.05
CA MET A 457 -12.86 20.55 46.05
C MET A 457 -13.47 19.60 45.01
N THR A 458 -12.74 18.54 44.68
CA THR A 458 -13.20 17.44 43.81
C THR A 458 -12.75 16.07 44.35
N ILE A 459 -13.12 14.99 43.66
CA ILE A 459 -12.63 13.64 43.91
C ILE A 459 -11.96 13.11 42.64
N ALA A 460 -10.75 12.58 42.79
CA ALA A 460 -9.96 12.01 41.68
C ALA A 460 -9.18 10.77 42.12
N ASP A 461 -8.87 9.87 41.19
CA ASP A 461 -8.02 8.71 41.49
C ASP A 461 -6.57 9.13 41.79
N SER A 462 -5.94 8.48 42.77
CA SER A 462 -4.61 8.86 43.29
C SER A 462 -3.54 9.02 42.22
N HIS A 463 -3.48 8.11 41.24
CA HIS A 463 -2.53 8.17 40.13
C HIS A 463 -2.71 9.36 39.17
N ILE A 464 -3.88 10.01 39.18
CA ILE A 464 -4.12 11.28 38.48
C ILE A 464 -3.58 12.42 39.35
N VAL A 465 -3.92 12.44 40.65
CA VAL A 465 -3.43 13.46 41.60
C VAL A 465 -1.90 13.45 41.70
N ASP A 466 -1.26 12.27 41.70
CA ASP A 466 0.20 12.10 41.66
C ASP A 466 0.83 12.71 40.39
N ILE A 467 0.14 12.63 39.24
CA ILE A 467 0.56 13.29 38.00
C ILE A 467 0.42 14.81 38.14
N GLU A 468 -0.74 15.29 38.60
CA GLU A 468 -1.03 16.72 38.75
C GLU A 468 0.01 17.39 39.67
N MET A 469 0.18 16.88 40.89
CA MET A 469 1.17 17.37 41.87
C MET A 469 2.64 17.24 41.42
N THR A 470 2.93 16.68 40.24
CA THR A 470 4.29 16.68 39.68
C THR A 470 4.66 18.00 39.00
N PHE A 471 3.67 18.80 38.55
CA PHE A 471 3.90 20.02 37.77
C PHE A 471 3.19 21.28 38.29
N ARG A 472 2.40 21.15 39.36
CA ARG A 472 1.72 22.25 40.06
C ARG A 472 1.89 22.11 41.57
N ASP A 473 1.78 23.21 42.30
CA ASP A 473 1.94 23.28 43.76
C ASP A 473 0.74 23.91 44.48
N ASP A 474 -0.34 24.21 43.76
CA ASP A 474 -1.57 24.92 44.16
C ASP A 474 -2.66 24.00 44.78
N ILE A 475 -2.54 22.69 44.63
CA ILE A 475 -3.49 21.68 45.15
C ILE A 475 -2.87 20.78 46.23
N GLN A 476 -3.74 20.10 46.98
CA GLN A 476 -3.39 19.05 47.92
C GLN A 476 -4.43 17.91 47.92
N SER A 477 -4.03 16.73 48.38
CA SER A 477 -4.95 15.64 48.72
C SER A 477 -5.28 15.69 50.21
N LEU A 478 -6.53 15.98 50.57
CA LEU A 478 -6.99 16.01 51.96
C LEU A 478 -7.05 14.62 52.58
N MET A 479 -7.67 13.64 51.89
CA MET A 479 -7.77 12.26 52.38
C MET A 479 -8.18 11.26 51.29
N ALA A 480 -7.97 9.97 51.55
CA ALA A 480 -8.49 8.88 50.73
C ALA A 480 -9.89 8.43 51.17
N LEU A 481 -10.77 8.17 50.21
CA LEU A 481 -12.13 7.68 50.41
C LEU A 481 -12.17 6.15 50.32
N GLY A 482 -12.10 5.51 51.48
CA GLY A 482 -12.20 4.05 51.62
C GLY A 482 -10.98 3.29 51.05
N ALA A 483 -11.19 2.02 50.73
CA ALA A 483 -10.14 1.14 50.23
C ALA A 483 -9.86 1.37 48.71
N PRO A 484 -8.62 1.13 48.24
CA PRO A 484 -8.28 1.26 46.82
C PRO A 484 -9.19 0.44 45.90
N LYS A 485 -9.80 1.09 44.93
CA LYS A 485 -10.75 0.46 44.00
C LYS A 485 -10.03 -0.16 42.81
N SER A 486 -10.53 -1.32 42.40
CA SER A 486 -10.05 -2.00 41.20
C SER A 486 -10.47 -1.29 39.92
N GLN A 487 -9.56 -1.23 38.95
CA GLN A 487 -9.82 -0.67 37.63
C GLN A 487 -9.52 -1.71 36.54
N SER A 488 -10.40 -1.78 35.54
CA SER A 488 -10.47 -2.86 34.55
C SER A 488 -10.60 -2.33 33.12
N TRP A 489 -10.30 -3.16 32.14
CA TRP A 489 -10.71 -2.91 30.75
C TRP A 489 -12.19 -3.24 30.62
N ALA A 490 -12.88 -2.56 29.70
CA ALA A 490 -14.29 -2.79 29.42
C ALA A 490 -14.51 -3.33 28.01
N VAL A 491 -15.52 -4.18 27.85
CA VAL A 491 -16.06 -4.67 26.57
C VAL A 491 -17.59 -4.68 26.65
N ALA A 492 -18.28 -4.72 25.50
CA ALA A 492 -19.73 -4.97 25.50
C ALA A 492 -20.04 -6.38 26.05
N SER A 493 -21.11 -6.50 26.84
CA SER A 493 -21.62 -7.78 27.34
C SER A 493 -21.95 -8.74 26.19
N GLY A 494 -21.69 -10.04 26.39
CA GLY A 494 -21.82 -11.06 25.33
C GLY A 494 -20.59 -11.19 24.42
N HIS A 495 -19.56 -10.33 24.56
CA HIS A 495 -18.25 -10.51 23.91
C HIS A 495 -17.30 -11.40 24.73
N ASP A 496 -17.80 -12.45 25.36
CA ASP A 496 -17.10 -13.26 26.38
C ASP A 496 -15.73 -13.78 25.90
N LYS A 497 -15.64 -14.27 24.65
CA LYS A 497 -14.37 -14.73 24.07
C LYS A 497 -13.32 -13.64 23.90
N LEU A 498 -13.72 -12.37 23.79
CA LEU A 498 -12.81 -11.21 23.77
C LEU A 498 -12.43 -10.80 25.19
N LEU A 499 -13.39 -10.86 26.12
CA LEU A 499 -13.16 -10.68 27.56
C LEU A 499 -12.13 -11.68 28.09
N ASP A 500 -12.23 -12.95 27.70
CA ASP A 500 -11.28 -14.01 28.03
C ASP A 500 -9.86 -13.69 27.54
N LYS A 501 -9.70 -13.16 26.33
CA LYS A 501 -8.38 -12.75 25.83
C LYS A 501 -7.82 -11.57 26.62
N SER A 502 -8.67 -10.61 26.96
CA SER A 502 -8.30 -9.49 27.84
C SER A 502 -7.86 -9.99 29.22
N ASN A 503 -8.59 -10.95 29.80
CA ASN A 503 -8.28 -11.60 31.07
C ASN A 503 -6.95 -12.37 31.04
N VAL A 504 -6.68 -13.15 29.98
CA VAL A 504 -5.41 -13.86 29.81
C VAL A 504 -4.25 -12.88 29.64
N PHE A 505 -4.43 -11.81 28.85
CA PHE A 505 -3.43 -10.77 28.66
C PHE A 505 -3.08 -10.06 29.97
N ILE A 506 -4.10 -9.59 30.71
CA ILE A 506 -3.88 -8.89 32.00
C ILE A 506 -3.25 -9.84 33.02
N LYS A 507 -3.67 -11.12 33.10
CA LYS A 507 -3.03 -12.12 33.99
C LYS A 507 -1.54 -12.27 33.73
N LYS A 508 -1.12 -12.17 32.46
CA LYS A 508 0.27 -12.33 32.03
C LYS A 508 1.13 -11.08 32.25
N HIS A 509 0.55 -9.89 32.08
CA HIS A 509 1.33 -8.64 32.03
C HIS A 509 1.22 -7.77 33.27
N TYR A 510 0.10 -7.78 34.00
CA TYR A 510 -0.09 -6.92 35.18
C TYR A 510 0.97 -7.20 36.25
N LYS A 511 1.61 -6.13 36.77
CA LYS A 511 2.80 -6.16 37.65
C LYS A 511 4.03 -6.91 37.09
N GLY A 512 4.00 -7.38 35.85
CA GLY A 512 5.15 -7.95 35.15
C GLY A 512 6.08 -6.89 34.56
N LEU A 513 7.26 -7.30 34.07
CA LEU A 513 8.30 -6.41 33.55
C LEU A 513 7.77 -5.35 32.56
N PHE A 514 6.99 -5.77 31.56
CA PHE A 514 6.43 -4.85 30.56
C PHE A 514 5.54 -3.79 31.20
N TYR A 515 4.62 -4.19 32.09
CA TYR A 515 3.74 -3.27 32.81
C TYR A 515 4.55 -2.30 33.67
N ASN A 516 5.51 -2.79 34.45
CA ASN A 516 6.29 -1.95 35.36
C ASN A 516 7.14 -0.92 34.61
N VAL A 517 7.71 -1.29 33.45
CA VAL A 517 8.45 -0.37 32.58
C VAL A 517 7.55 0.77 32.08
N ILE A 518 6.37 0.46 31.53
CA ILE A 518 5.47 1.50 31.02
C ILE A 518 4.82 2.30 32.16
N TYR A 519 4.49 1.66 33.29
CA TYR A 519 3.92 2.35 34.45
C TYR A 519 4.92 3.35 35.03
N ASN A 520 6.18 2.95 35.24
CA ASN A 520 7.23 3.86 35.72
C ASN A 520 7.49 5.01 34.72
N LYS A 521 7.41 4.73 33.41
CA LYS A 521 7.55 5.73 32.34
C LYS A 521 6.44 6.80 32.37
N TYR A 522 5.22 6.43 32.73
CA TYR A 522 4.03 7.31 32.66
C TYR A 522 3.52 7.83 34.01
N PHE A 523 3.93 7.27 35.15
CA PHE A 523 3.43 7.66 36.48
C PHE A 523 4.51 7.87 37.56
N LYS A 524 5.81 7.65 37.26
CA LYS A 524 6.87 7.81 38.28
C LYS A 524 8.06 8.69 37.89
N ASN A 525 8.28 8.96 36.59
CA ASN A 525 9.42 9.75 36.14
C ASN A 525 9.07 11.24 36.11
N GLN A 526 9.17 11.91 37.26
CA GLN A 526 8.76 13.31 37.44
C GLN A 526 9.39 14.29 36.43
N LYS A 527 10.72 14.24 36.23
CA LYS A 527 11.41 15.11 35.25
C LYS A 527 10.87 14.95 33.83
N ARG A 528 10.51 13.72 33.45
CA ARG A 528 9.91 13.43 32.15
C ARG A 528 8.46 13.89 32.09
N LEU A 529 7.70 13.73 33.17
CA LEU A 529 6.31 14.18 33.28
C LEU A 529 6.21 15.70 33.15
N ASP A 530 7.02 16.47 33.88
CA ASP A 530 7.07 17.94 33.76
C ASP A 530 7.37 18.41 32.31
N THR A 531 8.38 17.79 31.68
CA THR A 531 8.73 18.11 30.27
C THR A 531 7.57 17.77 29.31
N HIS A 532 6.91 16.63 29.52
CA HIS A 532 5.79 16.20 28.68
C HIS A 532 4.53 17.05 28.92
N TYR A 533 4.28 17.48 30.16
CA TYR A 533 3.15 18.32 30.55
C TYR A 533 3.24 19.71 29.93
N LYS A 534 4.39 20.39 30.07
CA LYS A 534 4.61 21.71 29.46
C LYS A 534 4.41 21.70 27.95
N ASP A 535 4.97 20.71 27.26
CA ASP A 535 4.75 20.53 25.81
C ASP A 535 3.29 20.19 25.46
N TYR A 536 2.57 19.45 26.32
CA TYR A 536 1.16 19.04 26.12
C TYR A 536 0.18 20.21 26.32
N VAL A 537 0.37 21.01 27.37
CA VAL A 537 -0.42 22.24 27.63
C VAL A 537 -0.20 23.25 26.51
N LEU A 538 1.07 23.56 26.19
CA LEU A 538 1.39 24.44 25.07
C LEU A 538 0.77 23.97 23.75
N GLN A 539 0.75 22.66 23.48
CA GLN A 539 0.11 22.10 22.28
C GLN A 539 -1.44 22.27 22.30
N ASN A 540 -2.08 22.08 23.45
CA ASN A 540 -3.53 22.26 23.60
C ASN A 540 -3.96 23.72 23.57
N ASP A 541 -3.14 24.66 24.05
CA ASP A 541 -3.52 26.08 24.15
C ASP A 541 -3.19 26.88 22.88
N SER A 542 -2.05 26.58 22.24
CA SER A 542 -1.58 27.34 21.06
C SER A 542 -1.96 26.73 19.72
N GLY A 543 -2.44 25.48 19.70
CA GLY A 543 -2.72 24.74 18.48
C GLY A 543 -1.48 24.40 17.63
N VAL A 544 -0.27 24.54 18.18
CA VAL A 544 0.97 24.18 17.49
C VAL A 544 1.17 22.67 17.51
N LEU A 545 1.21 22.07 16.32
CA LEU A 545 1.37 20.63 16.09
C LEU A 545 2.83 20.25 15.76
N SER A 546 3.61 21.18 15.23
CA SER A 546 5.03 20.99 14.93
C SER A 546 5.83 22.30 14.87
N PRO A 547 7.17 22.27 14.99
CA PRO A 547 8.04 23.44 14.80
C PRO A 547 8.02 24.07 13.40
N TYR A 548 7.27 23.49 12.45
CA TYR A 548 7.26 23.89 11.04
C TYR A 548 5.87 24.25 10.52
N ASP A 549 4.89 24.40 11.40
CA ASP A 549 3.48 24.53 11.01
C ASP A 549 3.23 25.68 10.03
N ASP A 550 3.87 26.84 10.20
CA ASP A 550 3.66 27.98 9.31
C ASP A 550 4.29 27.78 7.92
N ILE A 551 5.42 27.06 7.86
CA ILE A 551 6.02 26.62 6.59
C ILE A 551 5.10 25.62 5.90
N VAL A 552 4.53 24.66 6.63
CA VAL A 552 3.60 23.68 6.06
C VAL A 552 2.31 24.37 5.61
N LYS A 553 1.70 25.26 6.42
CA LYS A 553 0.51 26.06 6.06
C LYS A 553 0.75 26.86 4.76
N LYS A 554 1.91 27.51 4.62
CA LYS A 554 2.31 28.28 3.42
C LYS A 554 2.25 27.44 2.15
N TYR A 555 2.87 26.24 2.15
CA TYR A 555 2.89 25.38 0.97
C TYR A 555 1.61 24.55 0.77
N ALA A 556 0.93 24.17 1.85
CA ALA A 556 -0.34 23.46 1.82
C ALA A 556 -1.42 24.26 1.08
N ARG A 557 -1.53 25.57 1.37
CA ARG A 557 -2.46 26.49 0.70
C ARG A 557 -2.24 26.59 -0.82
N GLN A 558 -0.99 26.52 -1.28
CA GLN A 558 -0.66 26.60 -2.73
C GLN A 558 -1.16 25.39 -3.54
N HIS A 559 -1.45 24.28 -2.87
CA HIS A 559 -1.85 23.03 -3.50
C HIS A 559 -3.14 22.45 -2.89
N ASP A 560 -3.95 23.26 -2.21
CA ASP A 560 -5.23 22.82 -1.62
C ASP A 560 -5.08 21.49 -0.84
N PHE A 561 -4.21 21.52 0.17
CA PHE A 561 -4.03 20.44 1.14
C PHE A 561 -4.37 20.93 2.55
N ASP A 562 -4.95 20.04 3.37
CA ASP A 562 -4.99 20.27 4.81
C ASP A 562 -3.56 20.20 5.38
N TRP A 563 -3.10 21.31 5.95
CA TRP A 563 -1.76 21.43 6.52
C TRP A 563 -1.53 20.44 7.68
N ARG A 564 -2.58 20.08 8.43
CA ARG A 564 -2.52 19.17 9.59
C ARG A 564 -2.27 17.73 9.13
N LEU A 565 -2.78 17.36 7.95
CA LEU A 565 -2.48 16.08 7.32
C LEU A 565 -1.02 16.03 6.85
N LEU A 566 -0.51 17.12 6.26
CA LEU A 566 0.88 17.22 5.85
C LEU A 566 1.85 17.20 7.04
N VAL A 567 1.50 17.84 8.16
CA VAL A 567 2.24 17.69 9.44
C VAL A 567 2.16 16.25 9.95
N SER A 568 1.01 15.59 9.82
CA SER A 568 0.84 14.18 10.24
C SER A 568 1.72 13.21 9.44
N GLN A 569 1.89 13.49 8.15
CA GLN A 569 2.78 12.80 7.22
C GLN A 569 4.25 13.10 7.53
N MET A 570 4.62 14.37 7.67
CA MET A 570 5.97 14.82 8.03
C MET A 570 6.47 14.15 9.32
N HIS A 571 5.60 14.03 10.33
CA HIS A 571 5.91 13.27 11.53
C HIS A 571 6.14 11.77 11.22
N GLN A 572 5.28 11.17 10.40
CA GLN A 572 5.38 9.75 10.05
C GLN A 572 6.69 9.41 9.30
N GLU A 573 7.21 10.36 8.52
CA GLU A 573 8.44 10.22 7.75
C GLU A 573 9.69 10.46 8.60
N SER A 574 9.75 11.57 9.35
CA SER A 574 11.00 12.05 9.97
C SER A 574 10.93 12.28 11.48
N ARG A 575 9.75 12.21 12.10
CA ARG A 575 9.50 12.72 13.47
C ARG A 575 9.97 14.17 13.64
N PHE A 576 9.74 14.98 12.60
CA PHE A 576 10.19 16.37 12.51
C PHE A 576 11.71 16.57 12.58
N ASN A 577 12.54 15.54 12.37
CA ASN A 577 13.98 15.70 12.27
C ASN A 577 14.37 16.11 10.84
N PRO A 578 14.83 17.35 10.59
CA PRO A 578 15.19 17.79 9.25
C PRO A 578 16.41 17.06 8.70
N ASN A 579 17.27 16.53 9.56
CA ASN A 579 18.47 15.76 9.20
C ASN A 579 18.20 14.24 9.04
N ALA A 580 16.94 13.80 9.13
CA ALA A 580 16.57 12.39 9.02
C ALA A 580 17.05 11.77 7.68
N LYS A 581 17.64 10.58 7.77
CA LYS A 581 18.09 9.79 6.62
C LYS A 581 17.70 8.32 6.81
N SER A 582 16.88 7.78 5.91
CA SER A 582 16.51 6.35 5.97
C SER A 582 17.65 5.44 5.49
N MET A 583 17.58 4.15 5.85
CA MET A 583 18.50 3.13 5.32
C MET A 583 18.41 3.00 3.79
N ALA A 584 17.25 3.32 3.19
CA ALA A 584 17.07 3.34 1.73
C ALA A 584 17.64 4.62 1.07
N GLY A 585 18.16 5.57 1.85
CA GLY A 585 18.75 6.81 1.34
C GLY A 585 17.77 7.97 1.15
N ALA A 586 16.53 7.84 1.62
CA ALA A 586 15.58 8.95 1.69
C ALA A 586 16.05 10.01 2.70
N LYS A 587 15.69 11.28 2.50
CA LYS A 587 16.23 12.42 3.24
C LYS A 587 15.18 13.49 3.58
N GLY A 588 15.44 14.22 4.66
CA GLY A 588 14.67 15.42 5.02
C GLY A 588 13.34 15.13 5.71
N LEU A 589 12.61 16.20 6.02
CA LEU A 589 11.36 16.16 6.80
C LEU A 589 10.27 15.24 6.22
N PHE A 590 10.21 15.13 4.89
CA PHE A 590 9.26 14.29 4.15
C PHE A 590 9.87 13.00 3.56
N GLN A 591 11.10 12.64 3.97
CA GLN A 591 11.86 11.47 3.50
C GLN A 591 11.77 11.28 1.96
N LEU A 592 12.18 12.30 1.22
CA LEU A 592 12.26 12.21 -0.23
C LEU A 592 13.52 11.47 -0.68
N MET A 593 13.38 10.67 -1.73
CA MET A 593 14.53 10.10 -2.42
C MET A 593 15.32 11.21 -3.13
N PRO A 594 16.67 11.21 -3.11
CA PRO A 594 17.48 12.25 -3.74
C PRO A 594 17.17 12.46 -5.23
N ARG A 595 16.81 11.37 -5.93
CA ARG A 595 16.34 11.42 -7.31
C ARG A 595 15.04 12.21 -7.46
N THR A 596 14.05 11.96 -6.62
CA THR A 596 12.75 12.65 -6.63
C THR A 596 12.91 14.14 -6.33
N ALA A 597 13.76 14.50 -5.37
CA ALA A 597 14.08 15.90 -5.09
C ALA A 597 14.71 16.60 -6.31
N LYS A 598 15.66 15.94 -6.99
CA LYS A 598 16.26 16.43 -8.24
C LYS A 598 15.26 16.57 -9.38
N GLU A 599 14.36 15.60 -9.55
CA GLU A 599 13.29 15.63 -10.57
C GLU A 599 12.28 16.77 -10.32
N LEU A 600 12.15 17.23 -9.07
CA LEU A 600 11.36 18.41 -8.67
C LEU A 600 12.17 19.73 -8.67
N GLY A 601 13.42 19.72 -9.14
CA GLY A 601 14.29 20.89 -9.19
C GLY A 601 14.76 21.41 -7.83
N ILE A 602 14.62 20.63 -6.75
CA ILE A 602 14.97 21.07 -5.39
C ILE A 602 16.28 20.43 -4.94
N VAL A 603 17.25 21.29 -4.64
CA VAL A 603 18.52 20.93 -4.01
C VAL A 603 18.42 21.05 -2.49
N ASP A 604 19.11 20.15 -1.80
CA ASP A 604 19.25 20.08 -0.35
C ASP A 604 17.92 20.09 0.45
N VAL A 605 17.31 18.92 0.55
CA VAL A 605 16.08 18.67 1.34
C VAL A 605 16.30 18.62 2.86
N TYR A 606 17.53 18.83 3.35
CA TYR A 606 17.80 18.98 4.79
C TYR A 606 17.42 20.38 5.31
N VAL A 607 17.40 21.40 4.44
CA VAL A 607 16.86 22.73 4.78
C VAL A 607 15.34 22.64 4.92
N PRO A 608 14.74 22.96 6.09
CA PRO A 608 13.30 22.74 6.36
C PRO A 608 12.36 23.30 5.30
N GLU A 609 12.50 24.57 4.93
CA GLU A 609 11.72 25.25 3.88
C GLU A 609 11.75 24.48 2.54
N ARG A 610 12.94 24.03 2.11
CA ARG A 610 13.13 23.30 0.85
C ARG A 610 12.59 21.89 0.93
N GLY A 611 12.84 21.19 2.03
CA GLY A 611 12.36 19.84 2.29
C GLY A 611 10.83 19.74 2.36
N ILE A 612 10.17 20.72 3.00
CA ILE A 612 8.71 20.82 3.07
C ILE A 612 8.14 21.15 1.69
N LYS A 613 8.67 22.18 1.01
CA LYS A 613 8.25 22.52 -0.36
C LYS A 613 8.33 21.30 -1.28
N ALA A 614 9.42 20.54 -1.24
CA ALA A 614 9.60 19.34 -2.04
C ALA A 614 8.58 18.25 -1.67
N GLY A 615 8.32 18.03 -0.37
CA GLY A 615 7.35 17.05 0.11
C GLY A 615 5.93 17.34 -0.39
N VAL A 616 5.50 18.60 -0.30
CA VAL A 616 4.18 19.04 -0.76
C VAL A 616 4.07 18.98 -2.29
N LEU A 617 5.10 19.39 -3.03
CA LEU A 617 5.13 19.25 -4.50
C LEU A 617 5.05 17.78 -4.94
N TYR A 618 5.77 16.88 -4.26
CA TYR A 618 5.69 15.45 -4.55
C TYR A 618 4.30 14.89 -4.21
N MET A 619 3.73 15.26 -3.06
CA MET A 619 2.35 14.91 -2.71
C MET A 619 1.33 15.36 -3.76
N ASN A 620 1.45 16.60 -4.26
CA ASN A 620 0.59 17.10 -5.34
C ASN A 620 0.77 16.28 -6.63
N TRP A 621 2.01 16.02 -7.04
CA TRP A 621 2.32 15.20 -8.22
C TRP A 621 1.75 13.77 -8.11
N VAL A 622 1.80 13.16 -6.92
CA VAL A 622 1.17 11.85 -6.67
C VAL A 622 -0.35 11.97 -6.75
N ARG A 623 -0.97 13.02 -6.19
CA ARG A 623 -2.42 13.24 -6.21
C ARG A 623 -2.95 13.37 -7.64
N GLU A 624 -2.29 14.15 -8.50
CA GLU A 624 -2.70 14.31 -9.90
C GLU A 624 -2.56 13.03 -10.73
N ARG A 625 -1.71 12.08 -10.30
CA ARG A 625 -1.66 10.74 -10.90
C ARG A 625 -2.80 9.84 -10.43
N MET A 626 -3.24 9.99 -9.18
CA MET A 626 -4.37 9.24 -8.63
C MET A 626 -5.74 9.78 -9.06
N ARG A 627 -5.85 11.08 -9.38
CA ARG A 627 -7.06 11.68 -10.00
C ARG A 627 -7.45 11.07 -11.35
N LYS A 628 -6.54 10.34 -12.00
CA LYS A 628 -6.80 9.63 -13.27
C LYS A 628 -7.39 8.23 -13.06
N ASP A 629 -7.36 7.75 -11.82
CA ASP A 629 -8.06 6.54 -11.41
C ASP A 629 -9.39 6.98 -10.80
N GLU A 630 -10.50 6.29 -11.11
CA GLU A 630 -11.87 6.69 -10.73
C GLU A 630 -12.15 6.45 -9.22
N VAL A 631 -11.47 7.22 -8.35
CA VAL A 631 -11.62 7.19 -6.89
C VAL A 631 -12.60 8.27 -6.42
N GLN A 632 -13.32 8.03 -5.32
CA GLN A 632 -14.17 9.09 -4.75
C GLN A 632 -13.33 10.28 -4.25
N ALA A 633 -13.87 11.49 -4.35
CA ALA A 633 -13.17 12.72 -4.01
C ALA A 633 -12.69 12.77 -2.55
N ASP A 634 -13.52 12.29 -1.60
CA ASP A 634 -13.20 12.17 -0.17
C ASP A 634 -12.13 11.10 0.13
N GLN A 635 -11.94 10.14 -0.79
CA GLN A 635 -10.99 9.04 -0.64
C GLN A 635 -9.64 9.32 -1.29
N LEU A 636 -9.59 10.18 -2.32
CA LEU A 636 -8.40 10.50 -3.13
C LEU A 636 -7.13 10.74 -2.31
N ILE A 637 -7.25 11.38 -1.15
CA ILE A 637 -6.11 11.71 -0.30
C ILE A 637 -5.46 10.47 0.34
N TRP A 638 -6.24 9.44 0.66
CA TRP A 638 -5.74 8.17 1.20
C TRP A 638 -5.04 7.34 0.13
N PHE A 639 -5.59 7.33 -1.09
CA PHE A 639 -4.94 6.77 -2.28
C PHE A 639 -3.65 7.52 -2.65
N THR A 640 -3.61 8.83 -2.42
CA THR A 640 -2.41 9.67 -2.59
C THR A 640 -1.33 9.28 -1.58
N LEU A 641 -1.64 9.23 -0.29
CA LEU A 641 -0.70 8.80 0.76
C LEU A 641 -0.22 7.36 0.58
N ALA A 642 -1.10 6.45 0.13
CA ALA A 642 -0.73 5.08 -0.25
C ALA A 642 0.29 5.06 -1.38
N SER A 643 0.08 5.93 -2.38
CA SER A 643 0.91 6.02 -3.58
C SER A 643 2.22 6.77 -3.34
N TYR A 644 2.26 7.66 -2.35
CA TYR A 644 3.48 8.29 -1.86
C TYR A 644 4.40 7.25 -1.21
N ASN A 645 3.85 6.44 -0.29
CA ASN A 645 4.63 5.46 0.48
C ASN A 645 5.00 4.21 -0.33
N ALA A 646 4.05 3.63 -1.07
CA ALA A 646 4.23 2.35 -1.76
C ALA A 646 4.15 2.43 -3.29
N GLY A 647 4.04 3.64 -3.87
CA GLY A 647 3.92 3.82 -5.32
C GLY A 647 2.52 3.52 -5.86
N ALA A 648 2.04 4.39 -6.76
CA ALA A 648 0.72 4.29 -7.38
C ALA A 648 0.45 2.95 -8.11
N GLY A 649 1.50 2.23 -8.53
CA GLY A 649 1.36 0.91 -9.15
C GLY A 649 0.81 -0.15 -8.19
N HIS A 650 1.40 -0.28 -7.01
CA HIS A 650 0.94 -1.22 -5.99
C HIS A 650 -0.43 -0.84 -5.42
N VAL A 651 -0.78 0.45 -5.46
CA VAL A 651 -2.12 0.94 -5.14
C VAL A 651 -3.15 0.50 -6.19
N ARG A 652 -2.86 0.62 -7.49
CA ARG A 652 -3.72 0.09 -8.57
C ARG A 652 -3.89 -1.43 -8.52
N ASP A 653 -2.85 -2.17 -8.13
CA ASP A 653 -2.98 -3.61 -7.86
C ASP A 653 -3.96 -3.88 -6.71
N ALA A 654 -3.92 -3.07 -5.65
CA ALA A 654 -4.83 -3.21 -4.52
C ALA A 654 -6.28 -2.85 -4.94
N MET A 655 -6.46 -1.83 -5.78
CA MET A 655 -7.77 -1.48 -6.38
C MET A 655 -8.32 -2.65 -7.19
N ARG A 656 -7.55 -3.15 -8.16
CA ARG A 656 -7.93 -4.29 -9.01
C ARG A 656 -8.26 -5.54 -8.19
N LEU A 657 -7.46 -5.84 -7.16
CA LEU A 657 -7.71 -6.97 -6.26
C LEU A 657 -8.91 -6.74 -5.32
N ALA A 658 -9.24 -5.50 -4.96
CA ALA A 658 -10.47 -5.18 -4.23
C ALA A 658 -11.69 -5.45 -5.12
N LYS A 659 -11.69 -4.98 -6.37
CA LYS A 659 -12.74 -5.26 -7.37
C LYS A 659 -12.97 -6.76 -7.55
N GLN A 660 -11.90 -7.53 -7.79
CA GLN A 660 -11.91 -9.00 -7.88
C GLN A 660 -12.42 -9.71 -6.61
N LYS A 661 -12.51 -9.00 -5.47
CA LYS A 661 -13.02 -9.51 -4.20
C LYS A 661 -14.46 -9.07 -3.88
N GLY A 662 -15.13 -8.38 -4.80
CA GLY A 662 -16.44 -7.78 -4.53
C GLY A 662 -16.34 -6.66 -3.48
N TRP A 663 -15.19 -5.99 -3.39
CA TRP A 663 -14.98 -4.81 -2.57
C TRP A 663 -14.85 -3.60 -3.50
N ARG A 664 -15.28 -2.43 -3.01
CA ARG A 664 -15.03 -1.14 -3.66
C ARG A 664 -13.56 -0.95 -3.98
N ASP A 665 -13.26 -0.61 -5.23
CA ASP A 665 -11.92 -0.26 -5.71
C ASP A 665 -11.63 1.24 -5.61
N ASP A 666 -12.66 2.04 -5.30
CA ASP A 666 -12.64 3.50 -5.16
C ASP A 666 -12.64 4.01 -3.71
N VAL A 667 -12.67 3.10 -2.72
CA VAL A 667 -12.64 3.41 -1.27
C VAL A 667 -11.44 2.77 -0.59
N TRP A 668 -10.70 3.54 0.21
CA TRP A 668 -9.48 3.03 0.84
C TRP A 668 -9.78 2.12 2.04
N PHE A 669 -10.41 2.68 3.09
CA PHE A 669 -10.65 1.97 4.35
C PHE A 669 -11.70 0.90 4.21
N GLY A 670 -11.50 -0.24 4.88
CA GLY A 670 -12.43 -1.37 4.79
C GLY A 670 -12.53 -2.02 3.40
N HIS A 671 -11.82 -1.54 2.38
CA HIS A 671 -11.87 -2.08 1.01
C HIS A 671 -10.47 -2.23 0.38
N VAL A 672 -9.93 -1.21 -0.29
CA VAL A 672 -8.62 -1.31 -0.97
C VAL A 672 -7.48 -1.60 -0.01
N GLU A 673 -7.50 -1.10 1.23
CA GLU A 673 -6.48 -1.46 2.23
C GLU A 673 -6.43 -2.97 2.53
N LYS A 674 -7.58 -3.67 2.44
CA LYS A 674 -7.64 -5.12 2.67
C LYS A 674 -6.94 -5.85 1.53
N ALA A 675 -7.12 -5.38 0.30
CA ALA A 675 -6.44 -5.89 -0.87
C ALA A 675 -4.94 -5.58 -0.83
N MET A 676 -4.54 -4.36 -0.45
CA MET A 676 -3.14 -3.98 -0.23
C MET A 676 -2.45 -4.93 0.77
N LEU A 677 -3.09 -5.27 1.89
CA LEU A 677 -2.57 -6.30 2.80
C LEU A 677 -2.47 -7.69 2.16
N LEU A 678 -3.42 -8.08 1.32
CA LEU A 678 -3.34 -9.35 0.60
C LEU A 678 -2.16 -9.38 -0.38
N LEU A 679 -1.72 -8.26 -0.96
CA LEU A 679 -0.53 -8.19 -1.82
C LEU A 679 0.80 -8.48 -1.10
N SER A 680 0.83 -8.45 0.24
CA SER A 680 1.97 -8.98 1.01
C SER A 680 1.99 -10.51 1.06
N LYS A 681 0.89 -11.19 0.71
CA LYS A 681 0.83 -12.65 0.70
C LYS A 681 1.15 -13.10 -0.72
N SER A 682 2.22 -13.89 -0.86
CA SER A 682 2.76 -14.39 -2.14
C SER A 682 1.69 -14.97 -3.09
N LYS A 683 0.60 -15.50 -2.52
CA LYS A 683 -0.62 -15.98 -3.19
C LYS A 683 -1.36 -14.95 -4.06
N TYR A 684 -1.45 -13.70 -3.60
CA TYR A 684 -2.11 -12.61 -4.30
C TYR A 684 -1.07 -11.71 -4.96
N ALA A 685 0.11 -11.54 -4.36
CA ALA A 685 1.27 -10.88 -4.98
C ALA A 685 1.64 -11.47 -6.36
N ALA A 686 1.66 -12.80 -6.49
CA ALA A 686 1.91 -13.47 -7.77
C ALA A 686 0.73 -13.38 -8.76
N LYS A 687 -0.37 -12.74 -8.34
CA LYS A 687 -1.52 -12.36 -9.15
C LYS A 687 -1.70 -10.83 -9.15
N ALA A 688 -0.61 -10.08 -9.04
CA ALA A 688 -0.57 -8.62 -9.07
C ALA A 688 0.50 -8.15 -10.05
N ARG A 689 0.29 -6.98 -10.68
CA ARG A 689 1.13 -6.45 -11.75
C ARG A 689 2.45 -5.90 -11.22
N TYR A 690 2.43 -5.14 -10.15
CA TYR A 690 3.61 -4.65 -9.45
C TYR A 690 4.09 -5.67 -8.41
N GLY A 691 3.28 -6.69 -8.12
CA GLY A 691 3.70 -7.92 -7.47
C GLY A 691 3.64 -7.85 -5.96
N TYR A 692 4.73 -8.25 -5.29
CA TYR A 692 4.82 -8.14 -3.84
C TYR A 692 5.07 -6.69 -3.44
N VAL A 693 4.16 -6.15 -2.64
CA VAL A 693 4.42 -5.01 -1.78
C VAL A 693 4.38 -5.49 -0.35
N ARG A 694 5.18 -4.88 0.53
CA ARG A 694 5.00 -4.99 1.97
C ARG A 694 3.73 -4.23 2.38
N GLY A 695 2.55 -4.65 1.92
CA GLY A 695 1.31 -3.87 2.02
C GLY A 695 0.91 -3.44 3.44
N GLN A 696 1.50 -4.05 4.47
CA GLN A 696 1.41 -3.58 5.85
C GLN A 696 2.08 -2.22 6.07
N GLU A 697 3.15 -1.88 5.34
CA GLU A 697 3.83 -0.58 5.39
C GLU A 697 2.91 0.58 4.94
N PRO A 698 2.33 0.63 3.71
CA PRO A 698 1.41 1.69 3.32
C PRO A 698 0.12 1.68 4.13
N VAL A 699 -0.42 0.51 4.47
CA VAL A 699 -1.63 0.44 5.31
C VAL A 699 -1.37 0.96 6.72
N ASN A 700 -0.21 0.68 7.33
CA ASN A 700 0.18 1.30 8.59
C ASN A 700 0.44 2.79 8.42
N TYR A 701 1.21 3.19 7.41
CA TYR A 701 1.56 4.58 7.11
C TYR A 701 0.31 5.46 7.05
N ILE A 702 -0.68 5.06 6.25
CA ILE A 702 -1.95 5.80 6.10
C ILE A 702 -2.77 5.75 7.38
N ARG A 703 -2.83 4.62 8.09
CA ARG A 703 -3.56 4.52 9.36
C ARG A 703 -2.94 5.36 10.48
N GLU A 704 -1.61 5.41 10.55
CA GLU A 704 -0.85 6.23 11.49
C GLU A 704 -1.01 7.72 11.16
N ILE A 705 -0.96 8.09 9.87
CA ILE A 705 -1.20 9.47 9.41
C ILE A 705 -2.65 9.88 9.63
N LYS A 706 -3.64 9.05 9.23
CA LYS A 706 -5.06 9.32 9.47
C LYS A 706 -5.35 9.47 10.96
N ARG A 707 -4.88 8.52 11.80
CA ARG A 707 -5.07 8.61 13.25
C ARG A 707 -4.44 9.88 13.81
N ARG A 708 -3.21 10.22 13.42
CA ARG A 708 -2.55 11.45 13.88
C ARG A 708 -3.29 12.70 13.40
N PHE A 709 -3.76 12.72 12.16
CA PHE A 709 -4.55 13.80 11.57
C PHE A 709 -5.90 13.97 12.26
N GLU A 710 -6.62 12.89 12.54
CA GLU A 710 -7.87 12.92 13.30
C GLU A 710 -7.64 13.37 14.74
N THR A 711 -6.54 12.95 15.38
CA THR A 711 -6.19 13.46 16.71
C THR A 711 -5.82 14.96 16.66
N TYR A 712 -5.09 15.42 15.65
CA TYR A 712 -4.80 16.84 15.43
C TYR A 712 -6.07 17.67 15.16
N ASP A 713 -6.98 17.18 14.33
CA ASP A 713 -8.27 17.83 14.06
C ASP A 713 -9.15 17.86 15.32
N ASN A 714 -9.16 16.79 16.11
CA ASN A 714 -9.90 16.73 17.39
C ASN A 714 -9.29 17.62 18.49
N ILE A 715 -7.97 17.81 18.53
CA ILE A 715 -7.30 18.75 19.44
C ILE A 715 -7.65 20.19 19.01
N LEU A 716 -7.45 20.51 17.73
CA LEU A 716 -7.70 21.86 17.21
C LEU A 716 -9.17 22.27 17.16
N LYS A 717 -10.12 21.34 17.27
CA LYS A 717 -11.56 21.63 17.43
C LYS A 717 -11.96 22.01 18.86
N LYS A 718 -11.03 21.93 19.83
CA LYS A 718 -11.24 22.39 21.21
C LYS A 718 -10.75 23.82 21.46
N ILE A 719 -10.05 24.40 20.49
CA ILE A 719 -9.55 25.78 20.46
C ILE A 719 -10.45 26.60 19.53
#